data_AF-A0A9D5LJ17-F1
#
_entry.id   AF-A0A9D5LJ17-F1
#
_cell.length_a   1.000
_cell.length_b   1.000
_cell.length_c   1.000
_cell.angle_alpha   90.00
_cell.angle_beta   90.00
_cell.angle_gamma   90.00
#
_symmetry.space_group_name_H-M   'P 1'
#
loop_
_entity.id
_entity.type
_entity.pdbx_description
1 polymer ?
#
loop_
_entity_poly.entity_id
_entity_poly.type
_entity_poly.pdbx_seq_one_letter_code
_entity_poly.pdbx_strand_id
1 'polypeptide(L)'
;MKVNINPYKLRFVIIVGLIMAFSGRLYAQGFTDGGFYFSVIEPGKSCAVVGKANYVYNLIIPATASYDGEELSVTEIGDSAFYGNTGYLNQLTIPESVTKIGSGAFYGCNGLKGSLTIPESVTEIGENAFRGCRDFTGSLTIPGSVTKIGSGTFYGCRGFTGSLTIPESVTEIGGGAFWGCSGFTGSLTIPEGVTEIGASAFRGCSGFTGSLTIPEGVTEIADSAFWGCIGLSGSLTIPEGVTEIGSLAFEGCSGFTGSLTISKGVTSIGTGAFRFCSGFTGSLTIPEGVTEIGKDAFAYCDGFTGSLTIPESVTKIGDLAFWSCSGFTGSLTIPESVTEIAYAAFVGCSGFTGSLTIPESITEIGAVAFHGCSGFTSLTIPESVTEIGGSAFRGCRGLTGSLTIPESVTEIGGSAFEGCSGFTSLTIPESVTEIAYAAFADCSGFTGPLTIPESVTKIDFEAFRGCSGFTGSLNIPDGVTEIGQRAFYECSGFTGSLTLGSGLERLGNTPFYGCDFDEVISLNPTPPTSIEEGEKANVFAYSNRETPLTVPAGSEEAYMASPVWRRFKLAGVLATGITLSNTALTLTTGATAQLSAAITPENATYKSVTWSSSDTEVATVSEVGVVTALKAGSATITVSTVNGLTATCTVTVTANTSGIEGVDGDGVTPVSVVSGEIVISGDAEAEVYSLTGARVAVATGGRVSGLPRGIYLVRTGGKTYKIVL
;
A
#
# COMPACT_ATOMS: atom_id res chain seq x y z
N MET A 1 43.98 -76.54 6.19
CA MET A 1 42.54 -76.25 6.48
C MET A 1 42.38 -74.75 6.69
N LYS A 2 41.88 -74.04 5.68
CA LYS A 2 41.48 -72.62 5.82
C LYS A 2 40.00 -72.60 6.19
N VAL A 3 39.67 -72.17 7.40
CA VAL A 3 38.28 -71.85 7.78
C VAL A 3 38.00 -70.46 7.24
N ASN A 4 37.15 -70.40 6.21
CA ASN A 4 36.76 -69.17 5.54
C ASN A 4 35.65 -68.49 6.38
N ILE A 5 36.01 -67.54 7.23
CA ILE A 5 35.04 -66.74 7.99
C ILE A 5 34.63 -65.56 7.11
N ASN A 6 33.37 -65.55 6.70
CA ASN A 6 32.79 -64.51 5.86
C ASN A 6 32.78 -63.15 6.59
N PRO A 7 33.44 -62.09 6.07
CA PRO A 7 33.52 -60.77 6.71
C PRO A 7 32.16 -60.05 6.86
N TYR A 8 31.11 -60.50 6.17
CA TYR A 8 29.75 -59.99 6.36
C TYR A 8 29.08 -60.46 7.67
N LYS A 9 29.45 -61.65 8.20
CA LYS A 9 28.94 -62.12 9.51
C LYS A 9 29.47 -61.28 10.68
N LEU A 10 30.69 -60.76 10.58
CA LEU A 10 31.34 -60.03 11.67
C LEU A 10 30.87 -58.56 11.78
N ARG A 11 30.55 -57.91 10.66
CA ARG A 11 29.90 -56.58 10.67
C ARG A 11 28.44 -56.64 11.16
N PHE A 12 27.74 -57.76 10.93
CA PHE A 12 26.34 -57.94 11.33
C PHE A 12 26.18 -58.19 12.84
N VAL A 13 27.10 -58.92 13.48
CA VAL A 13 27.09 -59.11 14.94
C VAL A 13 27.35 -57.79 15.69
N ILE A 14 28.17 -56.90 15.12
CA ILE A 14 28.40 -55.56 15.67
C ILE A 14 27.16 -54.67 15.51
N ILE A 15 26.43 -54.77 14.38
CA ILE A 15 25.18 -54.03 14.14
C ILE A 15 24.04 -54.53 15.03
N VAL A 16 23.88 -55.85 15.21
CA VAL A 16 22.89 -56.42 16.15
C VAL A 16 23.22 -56.06 17.61
N GLY A 17 24.50 -56.01 17.97
CA GLY A 17 24.96 -55.52 19.27
C GLY A 17 24.75 -54.01 19.49
N LEU A 18 24.83 -53.18 18.43
CA LEU A 18 24.56 -51.74 18.46
C LEU A 18 23.05 -51.41 18.42
N ILE A 19 22.23 -52.23 17.74
CA ILE A 19 20.76 -52.09 17.71
C ILE A 19 20.16 -52.35 19.10
N MET A 20 20.71 -53.29 19.87
CA MET A 20 20.30 -53.52 21.27
C MET A 20 20.65 -52.35 22.22
N ALA A 21 21.56 -51.45 21.86
CA ALA A 21 22.00 -50.35 22.72
C ALA A 21 21.19 -49.05 22.55
N PHE A 22 20.43 -48.89 21.47
CA PHE A 22 19.68 -47.65 21.17
C PHE A 22 18.18 -47.71 21.47
N SER A 23 17.60 -48.87 21.81
CA SER A 23 16.14 -49.05 21.99
C SER A 23 15.63 -48.94 23.43
N GLY A 24 16.48 -48.67 24.43
CA GLY A 24 16.06 -48.46 25.83
C GLY A 24 15.40 -49.66 26.55
N ARG A 25 15.08 -50.75 25.83
CA ARG A 25 14.65 -52.04 26.37
C ARG A 25 15.73 -53.09 26.14
N LEU A 26 16.39 -53.52 27.23
CA LEU A 26 17.15 -54.77 27.23
C LEU A 26 16.17 -55.93 27.06
N TYR A 27 16.06 -56.43 25.84
CA TYR A 27 15.41 -57.70 25.55
C TYR A 27 16.18 -58.85 26.21
N ALA A 28 15.50 -59.62 27.07
CA ALA A 28 16.13 -60.47 28.08
C ALA A 28 16.78 -61.76 27.55
N GLN A 29 16.50 -62.18 26.31
CA GLN A 29 17.19 -63.30 25.65
C GLN A 29 16.87 -63.32 24.14
N GLY A 30 17.91 -63.35 23.29
CA GLY A 30 17.76 -63.48 21.84
C GLY A 30 18.00 -64.90 21.34
N PHE A 31 17.26 -65.33 20.31
CA PHE A 31 17.43 -66.64 19.66
C PHE A 31 17.22 -66.57 18.14
N THR A 32 17.46 -67.69 17.45
CA THR A 32 17.26 -67.79 15.99
C THR A 32 16.41 -68.99 15.62
N ASP A 33 15.47 -68.81 14.71
CA ASP A 33 14.67 -69.88 14.11
C ASP A 33 14.31 -69.52 12.66
N GLY A 34 14.29 -70.48 11.74
CA GLY A 34 13.95 -70.23 10.33
C GLY A 34 14.79 -69.14 9.63
N GLY A 35 16.00 -68.86 10.14
CA GLY A 35 16.87 -67.77 9.68
C GLY A 35 16.41 -66.35 10.11
N PHE A 36 15.44 -66.23 11.00
CA PHE A 36 15.05 -65.00 11.69
C PHE A 36 15.76 -64.88 13.04
N TYR A 37 15.92 -63.64 13.50
CA TYR A 37 16.36 -63.32 14.86
C TYR A 37 15.13 -62.93 15.68
N PHE A 38 15.02 -63.48 16.87
CA PHE A 38 13.91 -63.22 17.78
C PHE A 38 14.40 -62.75 19.14
N SER A 39 13.54 -62.04 19.85
CA SER A 39 13.65 -61.79 21.27
C SER A 39 12.44 -62.37 21.99
N VAL A 40 12.66 -63.06 23.11
CA VAL A 40 11.57 -63.46 24.01
C VAL A 40 10.90 -62.21 24.60
N ILE A 41 9.57 -62.17 24.57
CA ILE A 41 8.75 -61.13 25.24
C ILE A 41 8.21 -61.71 26.53
N GLU A 42 7.47 -62.82 26.43
CA GLU A 42 6.95 -63.58 27.56
C GLU A 42 7.50 -65.02 27.47
N PRO A 43 8.33 -65.45 28.45
CA PRO A 43 8.90 -66.79 28.46
C PRO A 43 7.83 -67.87 28.29
N GLY A 44 8.06 -68.77 27.34
CA GLY A 44 7.16 -69.88 27.00
C GLY A 44 5.85 -69.50 26.31
N LYS A 45 5.64 -68.22 25.96
CA LYS A 45 4.42 -67.77 25.29
C LYS A 45 4.66 -66.97 24.02
N SER A 46 5.52 -65.95 24.06
CA SER A 46 5.61 -64.99 22.95
C SER A 46 7.01 -64.41 22.72
N CYS A 47 7.23 -63.97 21.49
CA CYS A 47 8.48 -63.36 21.05
C CYS A 47 8.26 -62.26 20.00
N ALA A 48 9.26 -61.38 19.87
CA ALA A 48 9.36 -60.37 18.83
C ALA A 48 10.32 -60.84 17.75
N VAL A 49 9.99 -60.67 16.47
CA VAL A 49 10.98 -60.76 15.39
C VAL A 49 11.80 -59.47 15.34
N VAL A 50 13.11 -59.56 15.52
CA VAL A 50 14.04 -58.41 15.57
C VAL A 50 15.00 -58.35 14.39
N GLY A 51 14.83 -59.25 13.41
CA GLY A 51 15.47 -59.17 12.11
C GLY A 51 15.62 -60.51 11.41
N LYS A 52 16.41 -60.54 10.33
CA LYS A 52 16.66 -61.76 9.54
C LYS A 52 18.11 -61.89 9.10
N ALA A 53 18.64 -63.11 9.13
CA ALA A 53 20.06 -63.40 8.86
C ALA A 53 20.46 -63.31 7.38
N ASN A 54 19.53 -63.50 6.44
CA ASN A 54 19.79 -63.55 5.00
C ASN A 54 18.79 -62.69 4.22
N TYR A 55 19.23 -62.14 3.08
CA TYR A 55 18.37 -61.50 2.08
C TYR A 55 17.41 -62.54 1.49
N VAL A 56 16.12 -62.24 1.50
CA VAL A 56 15.06 -63.10 0.96
C VAL A 56 14.29 -62.37 -0.12
N TYR A 57 13.79 -63.13 -1.10
CA TYR A 57 12.95 -62.58 -2.16
C TYR A 57 11.58 -62.14 -1.61
N ASN A 58 10.87 -63.02 -0.90
CA ASN A 58 9.65 -62.68 -0.18
C ASN A 58 9.90 -62.77 1.34
N LEU A 59 9.49 -61.73 2.07
CA LEU A 59 9.58 -61.65 3.52
C LEU A 59 8.26 -62.08 4.15
N ILE A 60 8.19 -63.35 4.56
CA ILE A 60 7.05 -63.91 5.28
C ILE A 60 7.43 -63.98 6.75
N ILE A 61 6.86 -63.12 7.58
CA ILE A 61 7.06 -63.18 9.03
C ILE A 61 6.36 -64.44 9.56
N PRO A 62 7.06 -65.31 10.30
CA PRO A 62 6.44 -66.54 10.81
C PRO A 62 5.48 -66.22 11.96
N ALA A 63 4.40 -66.99 12.09
CA ALA A 63 3.43 -66.83 13.18
C ALA A 63 3.94 -67.38 14.52
N THR A 64 4.89 -68.32 14.47
CA THR A 64 5.51 -68.96 15.63
C THR A 64 7.02 -69.11 15.43
N ALA A 65 7.75 -69.29 16.53
CA ALA A 65 9.19 -69.57 16.52
C ALA A 65 9.54 -70.60 17.61
N SER A 66 10.38 -71.58 17.29
CA SER A 66 10.80 -72.61 18.26
C SER A 66 11.95 -72.13 19.14
N TYR A 67 11.78 -72.22 20.46
CA TYR A 67 12.79 -71.85 21.46
C TYR A 67 12.78 -72.83 22.63
N ASP A 68 13.92 -73.46 22.92
CA ASP A 68 14.10 -74.42 24.03
C ASP A 68 13.06 -75.55 24.11
N GLY A 69 12.62 -76.05 22.95
CA GLY A 69 11.62 -77.11 22.85
C GLY A 69 10.16 -76.64 22.95
N GLU A 70 9.94 -75.35 23.17
CA GLU A 70 8.62 -74.71 23.15
C GLU A 70 8.39 -73.93 21.84
N GLU A 71 7.12 -73.73 21.49
CA GLU A 71 6.71 -72.94 20.34
C GLU A 71 6.14 -71.61 20.83
N LEU A 72 6.86 -70.51 20.57
CA LEU A 72 6.47 -69.17 20.98
C LEU A 72 5.67 -68.49 19.86
N SER A 73 4.57 -67.81 20.20
CA SER A 73 3.83 -66.97 19.25
C SER A 73 4.65 -65.72 18.90
N VAL A 74 4.73 -65.38 17.61
CA VAL A 74 5.39 -64.14 17.16
C VAL A 74 4.37 -63.01 17.22
N THR A 75 4.45 -62.20 18.27
CA THR A 75 3.46 -61.15 18.56
C THR A 75 3.93 -59.76 18.22
N GLU A 76 5.23 -59.54 18.02
CA GLU A 76 5.76 -58.21 17.71
C GLU A 76 6.78 -58.27 16.57
N ILE A 77 6.81 -57.23 15.76
CA ILE A 77 7.97 -56.89 14.93
C ILE A 77 8.73 -55.81 15.69
N GLY A 78 9.96 -56.09 16.09
CA GLY A 78 10.76 -55.19 16.92
C GLY A 78 11.14 -53.90 16.20
N ASP A 79 11.54 -52.91 17.00
CA ASP A 79 12.06 -51.64 16.49
C ASP A 79 13.24 -51.88 15.55
N SER A 80 13.23 -51.20 14.40
CA SER A 80 14.27 -51.30 13.38
C SER A 80 14.60 -52.72 12.89
N ALA A 81 13.72 -53.70 13.09
CA ALA A 81 13.99 -55.13 12.80
C ALA A 81 14.53 -55.40 11.39
N PHE A 82 14.05 -54.64 10.40
CA PHE A 82 14.43 -54.75 8.99
C PHE A 82 14.97 -53.42 8.42
N TYR A 83 15.46 -52.52 9.28
CA TYR A 83 15.97 -51.21 8.88
C TYR A 83 16.98 -51.28 7.72
N GLY A 84 16.77 -50.43 6.71
CA GLY A 84 17.65 -50.23 5.57
C GLY A 84 17.78 -51.46 4.68
N ASN A 85 16.86 -52.42 4.77
CA ASN A 85 16.93 -53.63 3.93
C ASN A 85 16.52 -53.31 2.49
N THR A 86 17.49 -52.82 1.71
CA THR A 86 17.36 -52.53 0.28
C THR A 86 17.70 -53.73 -0.61
N GLY A 87 17.88 -54.93 -0.02
CA GLY A 87 18.14 -56.17 -0.78
C GLY A 87 16.89 -56.64 -1.53
N TYR A 88 16.95 -57.83 -2.17
CA TYR A 88 15.91 -58.44 -3.03
C TYR A 88 14.51 -58.67 -2.42
N LEU A 89 14.10 -57.94 -1.38
CA LEU A 89 12.72 -57.94 -0.90
C LEU A 89 11.76 -57.64 -2.07
N ASN A 90 10.63 -58.34 -2.13
CA ASN A 90 9.62 -58.22 -3.17
C ASN A 90 8.20 -58.19 -2.58
N GLN A 91 7.88 -59.04 -1.60
CA GLN A 91 6.59 -59.01 -0.89
C GLN A 91 6.79 -59.13 0.62
N LEU A 92 5.90 -58.51 1.39
CA LEU A 92 5.82 -58.64 2.85
C LEU A 92 4.50 -59.33 3.23
N THR A 93 4.58 -60.33 4.08
CA THR A 93 3.43 -60.97 4.73
C THR A 93 3.62 -60.91 6.23
N ILE A 94 2.64 -60.31 6.92
CA ILE A 94 2.58 -60.22 8.39
C ILE A 94 1.45 -61.16 8.84
N PRO A 95 1.69 -62.09 9.78
CA PRO A 95 0.68 -63.03 10.25
C PRO A 95 -0.24 -62.40 11.31
N GLU A 96 -1.44 -62.97 11.48
CA GLU A 96 -2.45 -62.55 12.48
C GLU A 96 -2.02 -62.73 13.95
N SER A 97 -0.86 -63.32 14.21
CA SER A 97 -0.30 -63.39 15.55
C SER A 97 0.32 -62.06 15.98
N VAL A 98 0.72 -61.20 15.04
CA VAL A 98 1.41 -59.94 15.32
C VAL A 98 0.41 -58.89 15.77
N THR A 99 0.66 -58.31 16.95
CA THR A 99 -0.15 -57.24 17.54
C THR A 99 0.53 -55.87 17.51
N LYS A 100 1.84 -55.83 17.27
CA LYS A 100 2.63 -54.59 17.25
C LYS A 100 3.72 -54.59 16.19
N ILE A 101 3.86 -53.47 15.49
CA ILE A 101 4.97 -53.17 14.58
C ILE A 101 5.79 -52.05 15.19
N GLY A 102 7.07 -52.31 15.47
CA GLY A 102 7.96 -51.37 16.14
C GLY A 102 8.36 -50.17 15.29
N SER A 103 8.92 -49.17 15.96
CA SER A 103 9.39 -47.93 15.34
C SER A 103 10.53 -48.22 14.36
N GLY A 104 10.43 -47.67 13.15
CA GLY A 104 11.39 -47.88 12.08
C GLY A 104 11.54 -49.34 11.61
N ALA A 105 10.62 -50.25 11.97
CA ALA A 105 10.74 -51.69 11.70
C ALA A 105 11.12 -52.04 10.25
N PHE A 106 10.60 -51.29 9.27
CA PHE A 106 10.87 -51.44 7.84
C PHE A 106 11.40 -50.13 7.21
N TYR A 107 12.00 -49.25 8.00
CA TYR A 107 12.55 -47.99 7.49
C TYR A 107 13.51 -48.26 6.33
N GLY A 108 13.33 -47.61 5.19
CA GLY A 108 14.22 -47.66 4.04
C GLY A 108 14.20 -48.97 3.27
N CYS A 109 13.20 -49.84 3.49
CA CYS A 109 13.01 -51.09 2.75
C CYS A 109 12.52 -50.85 1.30
N ASN A 110 13.36 -50.22 0.47
CA ASN A 110 13.08 -49.83 -0.91
C ASN A 110 12.93 -51.01 -1.91
N GLY A 111 12.77 -52.25 -1.45
CA GLY A 111 12.51 -53.40 -2.33
C GLY A 111 11.07 -53.91 -2.25
N LEU A 112 10.34 -53.59 -1.17
CA LEU A 112 8.99 -54.14 -0.95
C LEU A 112 8.02 -53.66 -2.03
N LYS A 113 7.44 -54.59 -2.80
CA LYS A 113 6.50 -54.35 -3.89
C LYS A 113 5.11 -54.90 -3.57
N GLY A 114 4.14 -54.60 -4.45
CA GLY A 114 2.76 -55.05 -4.29
C GLY A 114 2.00 -54.25 -3.25
N SER A 115 0.94 -54.84 -2.70
CA SER A 115 0.13 -54.26 -1.64
C SER A 115 0.73 -54.53 -0.25
N LEU A 116 0.48 -53.63 0.68
CA LEU A 116 0.74 -53.83 2.11
C LEU A 116 -0.59 -54.03 2.83
N THR A 117 -0.81 -55.24 3.34
CA THR A 117 -1.94 -55.56 4.24
C THR A 117 -1.40 -55.73 5.65
N ILE A 118 -1.79 -54.83 6.56
CA ILE A 118 -1.49 -54.95 7.98
C ILE A 118 -2.66 -55.72 8.65
N PRO A 119 -2.40 -56.81 9.39
CA PRO A 119 -3.43 -57.66 10.01
C PRO A 119 -4.30 -56.94 11.04
N GLU A 120 -5.56 -57.39 11.21
CA GLU A 120 -6.52 -56.81 12.18
C GLU A 120 -6.08 -56.97 13.65
N SER A 121 -5.20 -57.92 13.92
CA SER A 121 -4.55 -58.11 15.20
C SER A 121 -3.60 -56.97 15.61
N VAL A 122 -3.09 -56.18 14.66
CA VAL A 122 -2.11 -55.10 14.92
C VAL A 122 -2.80 -53.86 15.48
N THR A 123 -2.55 -53.55 16.76
CA THR A 123 -3.11 -52.36 17.43
C THR A 123 -2.15 -51.17 17.45
N GLU A 124 -0.85 -51.39 17.22
CA GLU A 124 0.18 -50.35 17.28
C GLU A 124 1.14 -50.45 16.08
N ILE A 125 1.32 -49.33 15.38
CA ILE A 125 2.34 -49.15 14.34
C ILE A 125 3.26 -48.00 14.80
N GLY A 126 4.52 -48.33 15.07
CA GLY A 126 5.50 -47.39 15.57
C GLY A 126 5.89 -46.32 14.56
N GLU A 127 6.44 -45.22 15.07
CA GLU A 127 6.88 -44.10 14.25
C GLU A 127 7.88 -44.54 13.17
N ASN A 128 7.77 -43.95 11.99
CA ASN A 128 8.62 -44.26 10.84
C ASN A 128 8.64 -45.74 10.43
N ALA A 129 7.71 -46.58 10.88
CA ALA A 129 7.75 -48.04 10.67
C ALA A 129 7.96 -48.44 9.21
N PHE A 130 7.38 -47.74 8.25
CA PHE A 130 7.52 -47.99 6.81
C PHE A 130 8.14 -46.81 6.06
N ARG A 131 8.82 -45.89 6.76
CA ARG A 131 9.41 -44.70 6.14
C ARG A 131 10.38 -45.08 5.04
N GLY A 132 10.15 -44.58 3.83
CA GLY A 132 11.02 -44.78 2.68
C GLY A 132 10.87 -46.15 2.02
N CYS A 133 9.76 -46.86 2.21
CA CYS A 133 9.42 -48.03 1.40
C CYS A 133 8.86 -47.58 0.04
N ARG A 134 9.73 -47.11 -0.85
CA ARG A 134 9.34 -46.41 -2.09
C ARG A 134 8.72 -47.30 -3.17
N ASP A 135 9.07 -48.57 -3.17
CA ASP A 135 8.84 -49.50 -4.30
C ASP A 135 7.54 -50.32 -4.18
N PHE A 136 6.68 -50.01 -3.21
CA PHE A 136 5.32 -50.56 -3.19
C PHE A 136 4.62 -50.21 -4.51
N THR A 137 3.67 -51.03 -4.95
CA THR A 137 2.97 -50.80 -6.23
C THR A 137 1.46 -51.04 -6.14
N GLY A 138 0.98 -51.50 -4.99
CA GLY A 138 -0.41 -51.86 -4.74
C GLY A 138 -1.06 -50.98 -3.68
N SER A 139 -2.14 -51.49 -3.10
CA SER A 139 -2.92 -50.82 -2.07
C SER A 139 -2.26 -50.89 -0.69
N LEU A 140 -2.64 -49.95 0.18
CA LEU A 140 -2.35 -49.98 1.61
C LEU A 140 -3.65 -50.31 2.38
N THR A 141 -3.62 -51.32 3.22
CA THR A 141 -4.70 -51.62 4.18
C THR A 141 -4.17 -51.43 5.60
N ILE A 142 -4.74 -50.44 6.29
CA ILE A 142 -4.54 -50.19 7.72
C ILE A 142 -5.72 -50.85 8.45
N PRO A 143 -5.50 -51.64 9.51
CA PRO A 143 -6.56 -52.38 10.18
C PRO A 143 -7.44 -51.48 11.05
N GLY A 144 -8.67 -51.93 11.30
CA GLY A 144 -9.65 -51.24 12.14
C GLY A 144 -9.25 -51.13 13.62
N SER A 145 -8.23 -51.86 14.06
CA SER A 145 -7.72 -51.85 15.44
C SER A 145 -6.67 -50.76 15.72
N VAL A 146 -6.14 -50.09 14.69
CA VAL A 146 -5.15 -49.01 14.84
C VAL A 146 -5.84 -47.71 15.22
N THR A 147 -5.51 -47.15 16.38
CA THR A 147 -6.08 -45.87 16.85
C THR A 147 -5.22 -44.65 16.54
N LYS A 148 -3.95 -44.85 16.14
CA LYS A 148 -3.00 -43.79 15.82
C LYS A 148 -2.10 -44.17 14.65
N ILE A 149 -1.93 -43.25 13.71
CA ILE A 149 -0.93 -43.38 12.65
C ILE A 149 0.26 -42.51 13.05
N GLY A 150 1.31 -43.12 13.59
CA GLY A 150 2.43 -42.39 14.16
C GLY A 150 3.20 -41.52 13.15
N SER A 151 3.98 -40.59 13.67
CA SER A 151 4.83 -39.67 12.89
C SER A 151 5.71 -40.42 11.88
N GLY A 152 5.68 -39.98 10.63
CA GLY A 152 6.50 -40.51 9.54
C GLY A 152 6.21 -41.96 9.12
N THR A 153 5.15 -42.61 9.63
CA THR A 153 4.90 -44.05 9.46
C THR A 153 5.05 -44.53 8.01
N PHE A 154 4.46 -43.84 7.03
CA PHE A 154 4.53 -44.13 5.60
C PHE A 154 5.27 -43.03 4.81
N TYR A 155 6.10 -42.22 5.47
CA TYR A 155 6.84 -41.14 4.82
C TYR A 155 7.59 -41.66 3.59
N GLY A 156 7.35 -41.06 2.43
CA GLY A 156 8.04 -41.33 1.18
C GLY A 156 7.65 -42.64 0.51
N CYS A 157 6.56 -43.29 0.92
CA CYS A 157 6.01 -44.48 0.26
C CYS A 157 5.27 -44.11 -1.04
N ARG A 158 6.04 -43.63 -2.03
CA ARG A 158 5.54 -43.03 -3.27
C ARG A 158 4.76 -43.98 -4.18
N GLY A 159 5.03 -45.27 -4.09
CA GLY A 159 4.51 -46.25 -5.04
C GLY A 159 3.17 -46.90 -4.67
N PHE A 160 2.61 -46.64 -3.48
CA PHE A 160 1.24 -47.07 -3.19
C PHE A 160 0.26 -46.48 -4.21
N THR A 161 -0.75 -47.24 -4.59
CA THR A 161 -1.75 -46.86 -5.60
C THR A 161 -3.18 -47.04 -5.08
N GLY A 162 -4.16 -46.52 -5.81
CA GLY A 162 -5.58 -46.60 -5.44
C GLY A 162 -5.96 -45.58 -4.37
N SER A 163 -7.12 -45.77 -3.75
CA SER A 163 -7.60 -44.91 -2.67
C SER A 163 -6.93 -45.24 -1.34
N LEU A 164 -6.60 -44.21 -0.56
CA LEU A 164 -6.22 -44.36 0.84
C LEU A 164 -7.49 -44.43 1.71
N THR A 165 -7.67 -45.50 2.47
CA THR A 165 -8.70 -45.60 3.50
C THR A 165 -8.04 -45.54 4.87
N ILE A 166 -8.38 -44.52 5.64
CA ILE A 166 -7.98 -44.37 7.04
C ILE A 166 -9.09 -44.99 7.91
N PRO A 167 -8.79 -45.90 8.84
CA PRO A 167 -9.82 -46.54 9.68
C PRO A 167 -10.54 -45.57 10.61
N GLU A 168 -11.83 -45.80 10.87
CA GLU A 168 -12.68 -44.98 11.76
C GLU A 168 -12.22 -44.94 13.23
N SER A 169 -11.37 -45.89 13.64
CA SER A 169 -10.77 -45.93 14.98
C SER A 169 -9.61 -44.97 15.17
N VAL A 170 -9.06 -44.40 14.08
CA VAL A 170 -7.93 -43.48 14.14
C VAL A 170 -8.39 -42.14 14.71
N THR A 171 -7.72 -41.69 15.78
CA THR A 171 -7.96 -40.37 16.38
C THR A 171 -6.83 -39.37 16.11
N GLU A 172 -5.67 -39.85 15.66
CA GLU A 172 -4.46 -39.03 15.47
C GLU A 172 -3.69 -39.47 14.22
N ILE A 173 -3.35 -38.49 13.37
CA ILE A 173 -2.46 -38.66 12.22
C ILE A 173 -1.20 -37.83 12.47
N GLY A 174 -0.10 -38.50 12.82
CA GLY A 174 1.15 -37.86 13.21
C GLY A 174 1.85 -37.12 12.07
N GLY A 175 2.79 -36.26 12.45
CA GLY A 175 3.54 -35.43 11.51
C GLY A 175 4.25 -36.26 10.43
N GLY A 176 4.10 -35.87 9.17
CA GLY A 176 4.70 -36.56 8.03
C GLY A 176 4.24 -38.00 7.79
N ALA A 177 3.16 -38.46 8.44
CA ALA A 177 2.67 -39.85 8.37
C ALA A 177 2.58 -40.40 6.94
N PHE A 178 2.14 -39.58 5.98
CA PHE A 178 2.00 -39.91 4.56
C PHE A 178 2.79 -38.97 3.64
N TRP A 179 3.78 -38.22 4.15
CA TRP A 179 4.53 -37.27 3.33
C TRP A 179 5.05 -37.93 2.06
N GLY A 180 4.68 -37.41 0.90
CA GLY A 180 5.21 -37.82 -0.40
C GLY A 180 4.67 -39.17 -0.84
N CYS A 181 3.56 -39.63 -0.28
CA CYS A 181 2.79 -40.77 -0.80
C CYS A 181 2.01 -40.34 -2.06
N SER A 182 2.74 -39.96 -3.10
CA SER A 182 2.20 -39.34 -4.32
C SER A 182 1.42 -40.28 -5.23
N GLY A 183 1.43 -41.59 -5.00
CA GLY A 183 0.76 -42.56 -5.85
C GLY A 183 -0.69 -42.86 -5.45
N PHE A 184 -1.14 -42.47 -4.25
CA PHE A 184 -2.56 -42.55 -3.89
C PHE A 184 -3.39 -41.65 -4.80
N THR A 185 -4.62 -42.06 -5.09
CA THR A 185 -5.55 -41.41 -6.02
C THR A 185 -6.95 -41.33 -5.42
N GLY A 186 -7.88 -40.64 -6.08
CA GLY A 186 -9.25 -40.47 -5.59
C GLY A 186 -9.36 -39.39 -4.50
N SER A 187 -10.48 -39.42 -3.77
CA SER A 187 -10.72 -38.49 -2.65
C SER A 187 -9.94 -38.90 -1.40
N LEU A 188 -9.57 -37.90 -0.60
CA LEU A 188 -9.00 -38.10 0.73
C LEU A 188 -10.06 -37.78 1.77
N THR A 189 -10.58 -38.82 2.42
CA THR A 189 -11.50 -38.70 3.55
C THR A 189 -10.77 -38.98 4.85
N ILE A 190 -10.76 -38.01 5.75
CA ILE A 190 -10.22 -38.16 7.11
C ILE A 190 -11.39 -38.54 8.03
N PRO A 191 -11.30 -39.61 8.85
CA PRO A 191 -12.40 -40.09 9.69
C PRO A 191 -12.83 -39.11 10.77
N GLU A 192 -14.11 -39.14 11.14
CA GLU A 192 -14.73 -38.21 12.11
C GLU A 192 -14.08 -38.26 13.51
N GLY A 193 -13.44 -39.38 13.86
CA GLY A 193 -12.73 -39.55 15.14
C GLY A 193 -11.39 -38.78 15.22
N VAL A 194 -10.85 -38.30 14.10
CA VAL A 194 -9.55 -37.61 14.06
C VAL A 194 -9.67 -36.20 14.62
N THR A 195 -8.87 -35.91 15.63
CA THR A 195 -8.80 -34.58 16.27
C THR A 195 -7.52 -33.80 15.92
N GLU A 196 -6.52 -34.48 15.38
CA GLU A 196 -5.19 -33.92 15.08
C GLU A 196 -4.67 -34.40 13.72
N ILE A 197 -4.30 -33.45 12.86
CA ILE A 197 -3.57 -33.67 11.60
C ILE A 197 -2.20 -33.01 11.73
N GLY A 198 -1.19 -33.83 12.01
CA GLY A 198 0.16 -33.36 12.33
C GLY A 198 0.89 -32.69 11.17
N ALA A 199 1.94 -31.94 11.50
CA ALA A 199 2.71 -31.16 10.54
C ALA A 199 3.19 -32.02 9.36
N SER A 200 2.96 -31.55 8.14
CA SER A 200 3.30 -32.25 6.90
C SER A 200 2.68 -33.66 6.71
N ALA A 201 1.61 -34.02 7.46
CA ALA A 201 1.00 -35.35 7.43
C ALA A 201 0.78 -35.90 6.00
N PHE A 202 0.29 -35.07 5.07
CA PHE A 202 0.03 -35.41 3.67
C PHE A 202 0.88 -34.61 2.68
N ARG A 203 1.97 -33.98 3.13
CA ARG A 203 2.82 -33.13 2.28
C ARG A 203 3.28 -33.87 1.01
N GLY A 204 2.95 -33.35 -0.16
CA GLY A 204 3.36 -33.89 -1.46
C GLY A 204 2.60 -35.14 -1.87
N CYS A 205 1.42 -35.40 -1.29
CA CYS A 205 0.49 -36.42 -1.77
C CYS A 205 -0.25 -35.93 -3.03
N SER A 206 0.52 -35.67 -4.09
CA SER A 206 0.07 -35.02 -5.32
C SER A 206 -0.89 -35.85 -6.18
N GLY A 207 -1.04 -37.15 -5.89
CA GLY A 207 -1.83 -38.07 -6.70
C GLY A 207 -3.32 -38.10 -6.37
N PHE A 208 -3.74 -37.59 -5.21
CA PHE A 208 -5.17 -37.46 -4.90
C PHE A 208 -5.84 -36.60 -5.96
N THR A 209 -7.03 -36.98 -6.42
CA THR A 209 -7.74 -36.29 -7.52
C THR A 209 -9.16 -35.86 -7.13
N GLY A 210 -9.62 -36.22 -5.94
CA GLY A 210 -10.97 -35.94 -5.45
C GLY A 210 -11.01 -34.86 -4.37
N SER A 211 -12.15 -34.77 -3.70
CA SER A 211 -12.38 -33.85 -2.59
C SER A 211 -11.53 -34.20 -1.37
N LEU A 212 -11.23 -33.18 -0.58
CA LEU A 212 -10.72 -33.30 0.78
C LEU A 212 -11.86 -33.01 1.77
N THR A 213 -12.11 -33.94 2.69
CA THR A 213 -13.02 -33.71 3.82
C THR A 213 -12.20 -33.68 5.11
N ILE A 214 -12.29 -32.55 5.82
CA ILE A 214 -11.69 -32.36 7.15
C ILE A 214 -12.82 -32.53 8.19
N PRO A 215 -12.66 -33.40 9.19
CA PRO A 215 -13.72 -33.70 10.15
C PRO A 215 -13.89 -32.60 11.19
N GLU A 216 -15.10 -32.49 11.76
CA GLU A 216 -15.47 -31.43 12.71
C GLU A 216 -14.70 -31.50 14.03
N GLY A 217 -14.12 -32.65 14.37
CA GLY A 217 -13.30 -32.86 15.56
C GLY A 217 -11.88 -32.27 15.47
N VAL A 218 -11.42 -31.88 14.28
CA VAL A 218 -10.07 -31.31 14.09
C VAL A 218 -10.01 -29.91 14.67
N THR A 219 -9.03 -29.68 15.55
CA THR A 219 -8.84 -28.39 16.24
C THR A 219 -7.75 -27.52 15.61
N GLU A 220 -6.82 -28.14 14.89
CA GLU A 220 -5.67 -27.49 14.24
C GLU A 220 -5.34 -28.21 12.93
N ILE A 221 -5.05 -27.44 11.88
CA ILE A 221 -4.42 -27.95 10.66
C ILE A 221 -2.96 -27.52 10.69
N ALA A 222 -2.06 -28.43 11.07
CA ALA A 222 -0.67 -28.07 11.34
C ALA A 222 0.12 -27.66 10.08
N ASP A 223 1.31 -27.10 10.32
CA ASP A 223 2.23 -26.62 9.29
C ASP A 223 2.43 -27.61 8.14
N SER A 224 2.25 -27.14 6.90
CA SER A 224 2.44 -27.90 5.66
C SER A 224 1.62 -29.19 5.56
N ALA A 225 0.57 -29.41 6.38
CA ALA A 225 -0.18 -30.65 6.45
C ALA A 225 -0.58 -31.22 5.07
N PHE A 226 -1.01 -30.37 4.14
CA PHE A 226 -1.42 -30.72 2.78
C PHE A 226 -0.58 -30.02 1.70
N TRP A 227 0.60 -29.49 2.04
CA TRP A 227 1.48 -28.81 1.09
C TRP A 227 1.70 -29.66 -0.18
N GLY A 228 1.52 -29.09 -1.36
CA GLY A 228 1.76 -29.76 -2.64
C GLY A 228 0.81 -30.92 -2.95
N CYS A 229 -0.37 -30.97 -2.33
CA CYS A 229 -1.45 -31.88 -2.72
C CYS A 229 -2.17 -31.36 -3.98
N ILE A 230 -1.41 -31.21 -5.07
CA ILE A 230 -1.80 -30.47 -6.28
C ILE A 230 -3.05 -31.01 -7.00
N GLY A 231 -3.45 -32.26 -6.76
CA GLY A 231 -4.58 -32.89 -7.44
C GLY A 231 -5.88 -32.89 -6.65
N LEU A 232 -5.86 -32.54 -5.35
CA LEU A 232 -7.10 -32.37 -4.57
C LEU A 232 -7.98 -31.33 -5.28
N SER A 233 -9.26 -31.64 -5.45
CA SER A 233 -10.17 -30.89 -6.32
C SER A 233 -11.51 -30.58 -5.66
N GLY A 234 -12.35 -29.78 -6.33
CA GLY A 234 -13.64 -29.35 -5.80
C GLY A 234 -13.53 -28.19 -4.82
N SER A 235 -14.50 -28.10 -3.89
CA SER A 235 -14.51 -27.11 -2.81
C SER A 235 -13.78 -27.62 -1.58
N LEU A 236 -13.28 -26.70 -0.76
CA LEU A 236 -12.70 -26.97 0.56
C LEU A 236 -13.50 -26.23 1.63
N THR A 237 -13.90 -26.94 2.67
CA THR A 237 -14.47 -26.37 3.88
C THR A 237 -13.52 -26.64 5.05
N ILE A 238 -13.06 -25.59 5.71
CA ILE A 238 -12.39 -25.67 7.01
C ILE A 238 -13.49 -25.66 8.08
N PRO A 239 -13.63 -26.72 8.91
CA PRO A 239 -14.75 -26.88 9.83
C PRO A 239 -14.67 -25.95 11.06
N GLU A 240 -15.77 -25.86 11.82
CA GLU A 240 -15.92 -24.93 12.95
C GLU A 240 -14.99 -25.25 14.13
N GLY A 241 -14.55 -26.50 14.26
CA GLY A 241 -13.61 -26.92 15.29
C GLY A 241 -12.19 -26.36 15.11
N VAL A 242 -11.80 -26.00 13.88
CA VAL A 242 -10.44 -25.55 13.57
C VAL A 242 -10.25 -24.12 14.06
N THR A 243 -9.24 -23.93 14.91
CA THR A 243 -8.88 -22.62 15.47
C THR A 243 -7.66 -21.99 14.79
N GLU A 244 -6.81 -22.81 14.19
CA GLU A 244 -5.57 -22.39 13.55
C GLU A 244 -5.32 -23.17 12.25
N ILE A 245 -4.97 -22.43 11.20
CA ILE A 245 -4.45 -22.97 9.94
C ILE A 245 -2.96 -22.65 9.89
N GLY A 246 -2.12 -23.68 10.00
CA GLY A 246 -0.67 -23.56 10.06
C GLY A 246 -0.03 -23.01 8.81
N SER A 247 1.26 -22.68 8.93
CA SER A 247 2.06 -22.13 7.85
C SER A 247 2.21 -23.14 6.71
N LEU A 248 1.99 -22.67 5.47
CA LEU A 248 2.06 -23.46 4.24
C LEU A 248 1.09 -24.66 4.21
N ALA A 249 0.09 -24.72 5.10
CA ALA A 249 -0.79 -25.88 5.30
C ALA A 249 -1.37 -26.44 4.00
N PHE A 250 -1.77 -25.58 3.07
CA PHE A 250 -2.32 -25.91 1.76
C PHE A 250 -1.50 -25.34 0.60
N GLU A 251 -0.27 -24.89 0.82
CA GLU A 251 0.51 -24.27 -0.27
C GLU A 251 0.61 -25.21 -1.48
N GLY A 252 0.35 -24.69 -2.67
CA GLY A 252 0.45 -25.41 -3.93
C GLY A 252 -0.70 -26.39 -4.19
N CYS A 253 -1.78 -26.37 -3.39
CA CYS A 253 -3.01 -27.12 -3.67
C CYS A 253 -3.81 -26.50 -4.83
N SER A 254 -3.20 -26.39 -6.01
CA SER A 254 -3.76 -25.71 -7.19
C SER A 254 -4.90 -26.48 -7.87
N GLY A 255 -5.15 -27.72 -7.48
CA GLY A 255 -6.17 -28.60 -8.09
C GLY A 255 -7.60 -28.31 -7.67
N PHE A 256 -7.81 -27.53 -6.59
CA PHE A 256 -9.14 -27.10 -6.17
C PHE A 256 -9.81 -26.35 -7.32
N THR A 257 -11.13 -26.45 -7.42
CA THR A 257 -11.90 -25.83 -8.52
C THR A 257 -13.18 -25.18 -8.05
N GLY A 258 -13.57 -25.42 -6.80
CA GLY A 258 -14.74 -24.87 -6.16
C GLY A 258 -14.41 -23.72 -5.21
N SER A 259 -15.30 -23.49 -4.25
CA SER A 259 -15.17 -22.44 -3.24
C SER A 259 -14.23 -22.85 -2.10
N LEU A 260 -13.61 -21.87 -1.46
CA LEU A 260 -12.98 -22.00 -0.16
C LEU A 260 -13.91 -21.42 0.91
N THR A 261 -14.32 -22.25 1.87
CA THR A 261 -15.09 -21.81 3.05
C THR A 261 -14.20 -21.97 4.27
N ILE A 262 -13.94 -20.88 4.98
CA ILE A 262 -13.23 -20.89 6.26
C ILE A 262 -14.23 -20.53 7.35
N SER A 263 -14.43 -21.44 8.31
CA SER A 263 -15.37 -21.24 9.41
C SER A 263 -14.91 -20.20 10.43
N LYS A 264 -15.87 -19.64 11.17
CA LYS A 264 -15.66 -18.61 12.22
C LYS A 264 -14.85 -19.07 13.44
N GLY A 265 -14.59 -20.37 13.57
CA GLY A 265 -13.70 -20.90 14.61
C GLY A 265 -12.24 -20.49 14.40
N VAL A 266 -11.85 -20.21 13.15
CA VAL A 266 -10.47 -19.89 12.78
C VAL A 266 -10.09 -18.49 13.27
N THR A 267 -9.01 -18.43 14.04
CA THR A 267 -8.48 -17.17 14.62
C THR A 267 -7.16 -16.73 14.00
N SER A 268 -6.47 -17.63 13.31
CA SER A 268 -5.17 -17.41 12.68
C SER A 268 -5.06 -18.14 11.35
N ILE A 269 -4.58 -17.44 10.32
CA ILE A 269 -4.20 -17.99 9.02
C ILE A 269 -2.70 -17.80 8.85
N GLY A 270 -1.95 -18.90 8.89
CA GLY A 270 -0.49 -18.91 8.91
C GLY A 270 0.16 -18.41 7.61
N THR A 271 1.48 -18.23 7.68
CA THR A 271 2.30 -17.74 6.56
C THR A 271 2.18 -18.69 5.37
N GLY A 272 1.80 -18.17 4.20
CA GLY A 272 1.63 -18.92 2.96
C GLY A 272 0.62 -20.06 3.02
N ALA A 273 -0.32 -20.05 3.98
CA ALA A 273 -1.25 -21.15 4.23
C ALA A 273 -1.95 -21.66 2.95
N PHE A 274 -2.32 -20.76 2.03
CA PHE A 274 -2.95 -21.06 0.74
C PHE A 274 -2.13 -20.53 -0.46
N ARG A 275 -0.82 -20.29 -0.30
CA ARG A 275 0.01 -19.78 -1.40
C ARG A 275 -0.04 -20.73 -2.61
N PHE A 276 -0.12 -20.19 -3.83
CA PHE A 276 -0.28 -20.96 -5.08
C PHE A 276 -1.55 -21.85 -5.15
N CYS A 277 -2.60 -21.56 -4.37
CA CYS A 277 -3.92 -22.19 -4.51
C CYS A 277 -4.75 -21.51 -5.60
N SER A 278 -4.24 -21.48 -6.83
CA SER A 278 -4.81 -20.73 -7.96
C SER A 278 -6.14 -21.26 -8.50
N GLY A 279 -6.65 -22.37 -7.96
CA GLY A 279 -7.82 -23.06 -8.50
C GLY A 279 -9.14 -22.77 -7.78
N PHE A 280 -9.11 -22.23 -6.56
CA PHE A 280 -10.34 -21.82 -5.86
C PHE A 280 -11.08 -20.74 -6.65
N THR A 281 -12.41 -20.77 -6.69
CA THR A 281 -13.25 -19.84 -7.45
C THR A 281 -14.25 -19.11 -6.56
N GLY A 282 -14.88 -18.05 -7.10
CA GLY A 282 -15.88 -17.26 -6.38
C GLY A 282 -15.26 -16.21 -5.45
N SER A 283 -16.04 -15.75 -4.46
CA SER A 283 -15.59 -14.78 -3.46
C SER A 283 -14.76 -15.44 -2.36
N LEU A 284 -13.87 -14.67 -1.75
CA LEU A 284 -13.15 -15.05 -0.54
C LEU A 284 -13.65 -14.20 0.62
N THR A 285 -14.11 -14.86 1.69
CA THR A 285 -14.48 -14.22 2.95
C THR A 285 -13.53 -14.70 4.03
N ILE A 286 -12.77 -13.77 4.60
CA ILE A 286 -12.01 -14.03 5.82
C ILE A 286 -13.02 -14.09 6.98
N PRO A 287 -12.99 -15.13 7.83
CA PRO A 287 -14.02 -15.31 8.84
C PRO A 287 -13.85 -14.36 10.03
N GLU A 288 -14.99 -14.02 10.64
CA GLU A 288 -15.04 -13.33 11.93
C GLU A 288 -14.30 -14.14 12.99
N GLY A 289 -13.25 -13.57 13.58
CA GLY A 289 -12.36 -14.24 14.54
C GLY A 289 -10.89 -14.18 14.15
N VAL A 290 -10.59 -14.07 12.85
CA VAL A 290 -9.21 -13.89 12.36
C VAL A 290 -8.71 -12.50 12.73
N THR A 291 -7.57 -12.46 13.43
CA THR A 291 -6.95 -11.20 13.86
C THR A 291 -5.79 -10.75 12.98
N GLU A 292 -5.10 -11.70 12.35
CA GLU A 292 -3.98 -11.48 11.43
C GLU A 292 -4.10 -12.42 10.22
N ILE A 293 -3.94 -11.86 9.03
CA ILE A 293 -3.73 -12.62 7.80
C ILE A 293 -2.22 -12.74 7.59
N GLY A 294 -1.70 -13.96 7.65
CA GLY A 294 -0.26 -14.22 7.57
C GLY A 294 0.41 -13.75 6.28
N LYS A 295 1.73 -13.57 6.33
CA LYS A 295 2.58 -13.26 5.18
C LYS A 295 2.35 -14.25 4.04
N ASP A 296 2.22 -13.75 2.80
CA ASP A 296 1.96 -14.55 1.60
C ASP A 296 0.72 -15.49 1.69
N ALA A 297 -0.17 -15.35 2.68
CA ALA A 297 -1.18 -16.36 3.02
C ALA A 297 -2.02 -16.83 1.82
N PHE A 298 -2.35 -15.92 0.91
CA PHE A 298 -3.10 -16.20 -0.32
C PHE A 298 -2.34 -15.79 -1.58
N ALA A 299 -1.01 -15.60 -1.53
CA ALA A 299 -0.25 -15.18 -2.70
C ALA A 299 -0.42 -16.18 -3.88
N TYR A 300 -0.57 -15.65 -5.10
CA TYR A 300 -0.81 -16.40 -6.34
C TYR A 300 -2.11 -17.20 -6.36
N CYS A 301 -3.15 -16.75 -5.64
CA CYS A 301 -4.50 -17.30 -5.70
C CYS A 301 -5.35 -16.63 -6.80
N ASP A 302 -4.92 -16.75 -8.06
CA ASP A 302 -5.57 -16.10 -9.21
C ASP A 302 -6.98 -16.64 -9.56
N GLY A 303 -7.45 -17.71 -8.92
CA GLY A 303 -8.73 -18.33 -9.25
C GLY A 303 -9.96 -17.62 -8.67
N PHE A 304 -9.80 -16.87 -7.57
CA PHE A 304 -10.92 -16.20 -6.92
C PHE A 304 -11.47 -15.13 -7.85
N THR A 305 -12.74 -15.24 -8.25
CA THR A 305 -13.37 -14.33 -9.22
C THR A 305 -14.35 -13.34 -8.61
N GLY A 306 -14.67 -13.46 -7.32
CA GLY A 306 -15.66 -12.62 -6.63
C GLY A 306 -15.06 -11.41 -5.92
N SER A 307 -15.68 -11.03 -4.81
CA SER A 307 -15.15 -10.01 -3.89
C SER A 307 -14.21 -10.63 -2.85
N LEU A 308 -13.36 -9.80 -2.25
CA LEU A 308 -12.62 -10.11 -1.03
C LEU A 308 -13.24 -9.36 0.14
N THR A 309 -13.76 -10.10 1.12
CA THR A 309 -14.33 -9.54 2.36
C THR A 309 -13.38 -9.78 3.53
N ILE A 310 -12.90 -8.70 4.14
CA ILE A 310 -12.06 -8.71 5.34
C ILE A 310 -12.90 -8.17 6.51
N PRO A 311 -13.07 -8.92 7.62
CA PRO A 311 -13.94 -8.54 8.72
C PRO A 311 -13.26 -7.61 9.73
N GLU A 312 -14.06 -6.96 10.59
CA GLU A 312 -13.60 -6.01 11.61
C GLU A 312 -12.74 -6.62 12.74
N SER A 313 -12.58 -7.95 12.72
CA SER A 313 -11.65 -8.63 13.63
C SER A 313 -10.19 -8.56 13.15
N VAL A 314 -9.94 -8.30 11.87
CA VAL A 314 -8.59 -8.27 11.30
C VAL A 314 -7.92 -6.94 11.60
N THR A 315 -6.78 -7.01 12.30
CA THR A 315 -5.99 -5.82 12.66
C THR A 315 -4.76 -5.62 11.78
N LYS A 316 -4.34 -6.69 11.09
CA LYS A 316 -3.12 -6.72 10.28
C LYS A 316 -3.26 -7.62 9.05
N ILE A 317 -2.85 -7.07 7.91
CA ILE A 317 -2.70 -7.78 6.63
C ILE A 317 -1.20 -7.92 6.37
N GLY A 318 -0.66 -9.13 6.47
CA GLY A 318 0.79 -9.36 6.37
C GLY A 318 1.39 -9.08 4.99
N ASP A 319 2.71 -8.99 4.94
CA ASP A 319 3.47 -8.82 3.69
C ASP A 319 2.96 -9.76 2.61
N LEU A 320 2.75 -9.25 1.40
CA LEU A 320 2.42 -10.06 0.23
C LEU A 320 1.16 -10.95 0.39
N ALA A 321 0.30 -10.71 1.40
CA ALA A 321 -0.80 -11.61 1.77
C ALA A 321 -1.69 -12.01 0.58
N PHE A 322 -1.93 -11.09 -0.37
CA PHE A 322 -2.68 -11.31 -1.60
C PHE A 322 -1.84 -11.00 -2.85
N TRP A 323 -0.52 -11.17 -2.80
CA TRP A 323 0.36 -10.90 -3.93
C TRP A 323 -0.04 -11.74 -5.14
N SER A 324 -0.28 -11.08 -6.27
CA SER A 324 -0.62 -11.66 -7.56
C SER A 324 -1.91 -12.47 -7.49
N CYS A 325 -2.94 -11.93 -6.85
CA CYS A 325 -4.32 -12.45 -6.90
C CYS A 325 -5.13 -11.68 -7.95
N SER A 326 -4.79 -11.87 -9.23
CA SER A 326 -5.34 -11.07 -10.34
C SER A 326 -6.79 -11.40 -10.69
N GLY A 327 -7.30 -12.53 -10.22
CA GLY A 327 -8.62 -13.05 -10.59
C GLY A 327 -9.83 -12.33 -10.00
N PHE A 328 -9.67 -11.64 -8.86
CA PHE A 328 -10.81 -11.01 -8.19
C PHE A 328 -11.50 -10.06 -9.15
N THR A 329 -12.83 -10.06 -9.24
CA THR A 329 -13.57 -9.10 -10.10
C THR A 329 -14.57 -8.24 -9.33
N GLY A 330 -14.75 -8.54 -8.04
CA GLY A 330 -15.62 -7.79 -7.14
C GLY A 330 -14.89 -6.66 -6.42
N SER A 331 -15.47 -6.23 -5.31
CA SER A 331 -14.94 -5.18 -4.45
C SER A 331 -13.90 -5.72 -3.45
N LEU A 332 -13.03 -4.82 -3.00
CA LEU A 332 -12.19 -4.97 -1.82
C LEU A 332 -12.70 -4.02 -0.74
N THR A 333 -12.99 -4.54 0.45
CA THR A 333 -13.26 -3.73 1.65
C THR A 333 -12.16 -3.98 2.67
N ILE A 334 -11.43 -2.94 3.03
CA ILE A 334 -10.47 -2.96 4.15
C ILE A 334 -11.21 -2.35 5.36
N PRO A 335 -11.33 -3.05 6.49
CA PRO A 335 -12.08 -2.58 7.65
C PRO A 335 -11.30 -1.56 8.49
N GLU A 336 -12.00 -0.78 9.32
CA GLU A 336 -11.42 0.29 10.17
C GLU A 336 -10.52 -0.26 11.28
N SER A 337 -10.60 -1.55 11.57
CA SER A 337 -9.71 -2.26 12.50
C SER A 337 -8.29 -2.49 11.97
N VAL A 338 -8.06 -2.43 10.65
CA VAL A 338 -6.73 -2.65 10.06
C VAL A 338 -5.85 -1.44 10.32
N THR A 339 -4.76 -1.63 11.04
CA THR A 339 -3.83 -0.53 11.42
C THR A 339 -2.63 -0.41 10.49
N GLU A 340 -2.39 -1.41 9.65
CA GLU A 340 -1.24 -1.48 8.75
C GLU A 340 -1.62 -2.20 7.45
N ILE A 341 -1.33 -1.58 6.30
CA ILE A 341 -1.30 -2.24 4.99
C ILE A 341 0.17 -2.49 4.66
N ALA A 342 0.65 -3.71 4.90
CA ALA A 342 2.06 -4.05 4.83
C ALA A 342 2.62 -4.06 3.39
N TYR A 343 3.95 -4.24 3.30
CA TYR A 343 4.69 -4.31 2.04
C TYR A 343 4.02 -5.26 1.05
N ALA A 344 3.70 -4.71 -0.13
CA ALA A 344 3.19 -5.47 -1.28
C ALA A 344 1.92 -6.32 -1.04
N ALA A 345 1.10 -5.99 -0.03
CA ALA A 345 -0.05 -6.79 0.40
C ALA A 345 -1.04 -7.18 -0.72
N PHE A 346 -1.28 -6.28 -1.70
CA PHE A 346 -2.22 -6.46 -2.81
C PHE A 346 -1.57 -6.29 -4.20
N VAL A 347 -0.25 -6.47 -4.32
CA VAL A 347 0.44 -6.32 -5.62
C VAL A 347 -0.20 -7.19 -6.69
N GLY A 348 -0.48 -6.64 -7.86
CA GLY A 348 -0.98 -7.39 -9.01
C GLY A 348 -2.43 -7.87 -8.87
N CYS A 349 -3.18 -7.40 -7.87
CA CYS A 349 -4.62 -7.63 -7.76
C CYS A 349 -5.39 -6.76 -8.77
N SER A 350 -5.12 -6.98 -10.06
CA SER A 350 -5.54 -6.11 -11.16
C SER A 350 -7.04 -6.13 -11.45
N GLY A 351 -7.77 -7.13 -10.97
CA GLY A 351 -9.17 -7.34 -11.32
C GLY A 351 -10.19 -6.70 -10.37
N PHE A 352 -9.79 -6.27 -9.15
CA PHE A 352 -10.72 -5.62 -8.22
C PHE A 352 -11.41 -4.43 -8.90
N THR A 353 -12.69 -4.21 -8.64
CA THR A 353 -13.48 -3.13 -9.24
C THR A 353 -14.03 -2.17 -8.18
N GLY A 354 -14.51 -1.02 -8.64
CA GLY A 354 -15.11 0.00 -7.77
C GLY A 354 -14.08 0.90 -7.09
N SER A 355 -14.44 1.44 -5.92
CA SER A 355 -13.61 2.38 -5.18
C SER A 355 -12.66 1.66 -4.21
N LEU A 356 -11.41 2.10 -4.18
CA LEU A 356 -10.47 1.77 -3.10
C LEU A 356 -10.54 2.88 -2.04
N THR A 357 -11.01 2.52 -0.84
CA THR A 357 -11.02 3.42 0.32
C THR A 357 -9.98 2.92 1.32
N ILE A 358 -9.01 3.76 1.64
CA ILE A 358 -8.07 3.50 2.73
C ILE A 358 -8.77 3.88 4.06
N PRO A 359 -8.78 3.02 5.09
CA PRO A 359 -9.43 3.31 6.39
C PRO A 359 -8.75 4.41 7.19
N GLU A 360 -9.50 5.09 8.06
CA GLU A 360 -9.00 6.20 8.91
C GLU A 360 -7.98 5.72 9.97
N SER A 361 -7.90 4.43 10.24
CA SER A 361 -6.91 3.83 11.15
C SER A 361 -5.51 3.67 10.55
N ILE A 362 -5.34 3.85 9.23
CA ILE A 362 -4.06 3.70 8.54
C ILE A 362 -3.25 4.98 8.61
N THR A 363 -2.01 4.90 9.13
CA THR A 363 -1.06 6.03 9.12
C THR A 363 -0.01 5.94 8.02
N GLU A 364 0.25 4.74 7.51
CA GLU A 364 1.26 4.44 6.48
C GLU A 364 0.68 3.46 5.46
N ILE A 365 0.81 3.79 4.17
CA ILE A 365 0.52 2.86 3.08
C ILE A 365 1.84 2.22 2.65
N GLY A 366 2.00 0.92 2.90
CA GLY A 366 3.26 0.22 2.66
C GLY A 366 3.74 0.29 1.20
N ALA A 367 5.06 0.22 1.03
CA ALA A 367 5.67 0.23 -0.30
C ALA A 367 5.11 -0.89 -1.18
N VAL A 368 4.80 -0.54 -2.43
CA VAL A 368 4.26 -1.44 -3.46
C VAL A 368 2.87 -2.00 -3.10
N ALA A 369 2.20 -1.58 -2.02
CA ALA A 369 0.99 -2.23 -1.48
C ALA A 369 -0.11 -2.55 -2.50
N PHE A 370 -0.40 -1.63 -3.43
CA PHE A 370 -1.42 -1.76 -4.49
C PHE A 370 -0.82 -1.68 -5.90
N HIS A 371 0.48 -1.94 -6.07
CA HIS A 371 1.11 -1.92 -7.38
C HIS A 371 0.38 -2.80 -8.39
N GLY A 372 0.00 -2.27 -9.54
CA GLY A 372 -0.68 -3.00 -10.60
C GLY A 372 -2.15 -3.32 -10.31
N CYS A 373 -2.76 -2.76 -9.26
CA CYS A 373 -4.20 -2.82 -9.01
C CYS A 373 -4.95 -1.92 -10.00
N SER A 374 -5.04 -2.35 -11.26
CA SER A 374 -5.54 -1.54 -12.38
C SER A 374 -7.06 -1.50 -12.51
N GLY A 375 -7.82 -2.25 -11.72
CA GLY A 375 -9.28 -2.34 -11.87
C GLY A 375 -10.09 -1.36 -11.01
N PHE A 376 -9.51 -0.81 -9.93
CA PHE A 376 -10.16 0.23 -9.13
C PHE A 376 -10.38 1.49 -9.96
N THR A 377 -11.50 2.17 -9.76
CA THR A 377 -11.90 3.36 -10.53
C THR A 377 -11.71 4.67 -9.78
N SER A 378 -11.66 4.62 -8.45
CA SER A 378 -11.39 5.77 -7.58
C SER A 378 -10.56 5.36 -6.37
N LEU A 379 -9.86 6.34 -5.79
CA LEU A 379 -9.04 6.20 -4.60
C LEU A 379 -9.43 7.28 -3.59
N THR A 380 -9.63 6.88 -2.34
CA THR A 380 -9.77 7.81 -1.20
C THR A 380 -8.66 7.54 -0.19
N ILE A 381 -7.84 8.56 0.08
CA ILE A 381 -6.79 8.54 1.11
C ILE A 381 -7.28 9.46 2.26
N PRO A 382 -7.39 8.96 3.50
CA PRO A 382 -7.86 9.75 4.65
C PRO A 382 -6.78 10.65 5.23
N GLU A 383 -7.19 11.60 6.08
CA GLU A 383 -6.30 12.56 6.77
C GLU A 383 -5.45 11.95 7.89
N SER A 384 -5.58 10.66 8.15
CA SER A 384 -4.71 9.92 9.06
C SER A 384 -3.41 9.46 8.40
N VAL A 385 -3.35 9.40 7.08
CA VAL A 385 -2.17 8.92 6.34
C VAL A 385 -1.09 10.00 6.34
N THR A 386 0.10 9.65 6.83
CA THR A 386 1.26 10.53 6.90
C THR A 386 2.34 10.19 5.87
N GLU A 387 2.34 8.95 5.38
CA GLU A 387 3.33 8.40 4.45
C GLU A 387 2.67 7.51 3.40
N ILE A 388 3.02 7.75 2.13
CA ILE A 388 2.67 6.90 1.00
C ILE A 388 3.94 6.23 0.49
N GLY A 389 4.08 4.92 0.72
CA GLY A 389 5.28 4.17 0.39
C GLY A 389 5.61 4.14 -1.12
N GLY A 390 6.89 3.90 -1.42
CA GLY A 390 7.38 3.84 -2.79
C GLY A 390 6.61 2.83 -3.64
N SER A 391 6.23 3.22 -4.86
CA SER A 391 5.42 2.42 -5.79
C SER A 391 4.07 1.91 -5.26
N ALA A 392 3.53 2.47 -4.16
CA ALA A 392 2.30 2.00 -3.51
C ALA A 392 1.13 1.82 -4.49
N PHE A 393 0.95 2.73 -5.45
CA PHE A 393 -0.12 2.70 -6.46
C PHE A 393 0.43 2.61 -7.89
N ARG A 394 1.70 2.22 -8.08
CA ARG A 394 2.33 2.17 -9.41
C ARG A 394 1.52 1.28 -10.35
N GLY A 395 1.13 1.81 -11.50
CA GLY A 395 0.39 1.08 -12.54
C GLY A 395 -1.11 0.89 -12.24
N CYS A 396 -1.69 1.60 -11.26
CA CYS A 396 -3.13 1.64 -11.01
C CYS A 396 -3.89 2.44 -12.09
N ARG A 397 -3.85 1.94 -13.34
CA ARG A 397 -4.34 2.63 -14.54
C ARG A 397 -5.85 2.87 -14.57
N GLY A 398 -6.62 2.11 -13.80
CA GLY A 398 -8.07 2.27 -13.69
C GLY A 398 -8.49 3.45 -12.82
N LEU A 399 -7.60 3.97 -11.95
CA LEU A 399 -7.94 5.08 -11.08
C LEU A 399 -8.15 6.35 -11.91
N THR A 400 -9.32 6.96 -11.76
CA THR A 400 -9.75 8.14 -12.53
C THR A 400 -10.18 9.29 -11.63
N GLY A 401 -10.42 10.45 -12.23
CA GLY A 401 -10.86 11.65 -11.52
C GLY A 401 -9.70 12.42 -10.90
N SER A 402 -9.95 13.13 -9.80
CA SER A 402 -8.93 13.93 -9.13
C SER A 402 -8.13 13.08 -8.15
N LEU A 403 -6.81 13.18 -8.20
CA LEU A 403 -5.93 12.70 -7.13
C LEU A 403 -5.69 13.84 -6.14
N THR A 404 -6.30 13.75 -4.96
CA THR A 404 -6.06 14.66 -3.84
C THR A 404 -5.22 13.94 -2.80
N ILE A 405 -4.01 14.45 -2.55
CA ILE A 405 -3.16 13.98 -1.46
C ILE A 405 -3.52 14.77 -0.18
N PRO A 406 -3.84 14.12 0.96
CA PRO A 406 -4.24 14.78 2.21
C PRO A 406 -3.15 15.70 2.80
N GLU A 407 -3.53 16.73 3.55
CA GLU A 407 -2.59 17.69 4.17
C GLU A 407 -1.69 17.05 5.25
N SER A 408 -2.09 15.91 5.77
CA SER A 408 -1.31 15.07 6.68
C SER A 408 -0.11 14.37 6.05
N VAL A 409 -0.09 14.18 4.72
CA VAL A 409 0.97 13.44 4.03
C VAL A 409 2.23 14.28 3.91
N THR A 410 3.30 13.83 4.56
CA THR A 410 4.62 14.49 4.52
C THR A 410 5.59 13.83 3.54
N GLU A 411 5.36 12.55 3.22
CA GLU A 411 6.22 11.77 2.33
C GLU A 411 5.41 11.06 1.24
N ILE A 412 5.77 11.31 -0.02
CA ILE A 412 5.30 10.59 -1.19
C ILE A 412 6.51 9.82 -1.75
N GLY A 413 6.53 8.51 -1.52
CA GLY A 413 7.64 7.65 -1.88
C GLY A 413 7.88 7.57 -3.40
N GLY A 414 9.10 7.19 -3.78
CA GLY A 414 9.50 7.10 -5.18
C GLY A 414 8.58 6.17 -5.99
N SER A 415 8.19 6.60 -7.19
CA SER A 415 7.24 5.93 -8.08
C SER A 415 5.84 5.67 -7.48
N ALA A 416 5.45 6.31 -6.37
CA ALA A 416 4.19 6.03 -5.66
C ALA A 416 2.97 5.93 -6.58
N PHE A 417 2.84 6.83 -7.57
CA PHE A 417 1.76 6.87 -8.53
C PHE A 417 2.23 6.66 -9.98
N GLU A 418 3.43 6.12 -10.21
CA GLU A 418 3.97 5.95 -11.57
C GLU A 418 3.01 5.14 -12.44
N GLY A 419 2.64 5.65 -13.61
CA GLY A 419 1.76 4.99 -14.58
C GLY A 419 0.28 5.00 -14.20
N CYS A 420 -0.14 5.81 -13.21
CA CYS A 420 -1.54 6.09 -12.90
C CYS A 420 -2.16 7.03 -13.96
N SER A 421 -2.27 6.54 -15.19
CA SER A 421 -2.63 7.34 -16.36
C SER A 421 -4.11 7.74 -16.46
N GLY A 422 -4.95 7.38 -15.48
CA GLY A 422 -6.39 7.65 -15.51
C GLY A 422 -6.81 8.90 -14.72
N PHE A 423 -6.00 9.38 -13.78
CA PHE A 423 -6.29 10.61 -13.03
C PHE A 423 -6.25 11.84 -13.94
N THR A 424 -7.18 12.77 -13.75
CA THR A 424 -7.36 13.96 -14.59
C THR A 424 -6.82 15.23 -13.96
N SER A 425 -6.56 15.25 -12.65
CA SER A 425 -5.96 16.37 -11.93
C SER A 425 -5.19 15.87 -10.70
N LEU A 426 -4.29 16.73 -10.21
CA LEU A 426 -3.43 16.45 -9.07
C LEU A 426 -3.45 17.66 -8.12
N THR A 427 -3.68 17.39 -6.82
CA THR A 427 -3.45 18.34 -5.74
C THR A 427 -2.38 17.79 -4.82
N ILE A 428 -1.27 18.51 -4.70
CA ILE A 428 -0.18 18.23 -3.75
C ILE A 428 -0.36 19.20 -2.56
N PRO A 429 -0.35 18.74 -1.31
CA PRO A 429 -0.55 19.57 -0.13
C PRO A 429 0.71 20.38 0.24
N GLU A 430 0.54 21.40 1.07
CA GLU A 430 1.64 22.26 1.55
C GLU A 430 2.55 21.55 2.57
N SER A 431 2.19 20.36 3.05
CA SER A 431 3.05 19.54 3.93
C SER A 431 4.16 18.79 3.20
N VAL A 432 4.08 18.65 1.87
CA VAL A 432 5.08 17.91 1.08
C VAL A 432 6.31 18.77 0.81
N THR A 433 7.47 18.35 1.32
CA THR A 433 8.74 19.08 1.12
C THR A 433 9.58 18.60 -0.06
N GLU A 434 9.31 17.39 -0.55
CA GLU A 434 10.03 16.77 -1.66
C GLU A 434 9.08 15.94 -2.54
N ILE A 435 9.19 16.10 -3.86
CA ILE A 435 8.52 15.24 -4.84
C ILE A 435 9.55 14.21 -5.30
N ALA A 436 9.45 12.99 -4.78
CA ALA A 436 10.48 11.95 -4.92
C ALA A 436 10.63 11.41 -6.35
N TYR A 437 11.68 10.59 -6.54
CA TYR A 437 12.01 9.89 -7.78
C TYR A 437 10.76 9.32 -8.46
N ALA A 438 10.48 9.72 -9.69
CA ALA A 438 9.39 9.20 -10.52
C ALA A 438 7.99 9.17 -9.87
N ALA A 439 7.73 9.93 -8.81
CA ALA A 439 6.51 9.83 -7.99
C ALA A 439 5.20 9.84 -8.81
N PHE A 440 5.17 10.63 -9.89
CA PHE A 440 4.04 10.77 -10.81
C PHE A 440 4.42 10.48 -12.26
N ALA A 441 5.51 9.75 -12.51
CA ALA A 441 5.96 9.48 -13.88
C ALA A 441 4.90 8.69 -14.68
N ASP A 442 4.79 8.95 -15.98
CA ASP A 442 3.86 8.36 -16.93
C ASP A 442 2.36 8.50 -16.55
N CYS A 443 2.02 9.49 -15.73
CA CYS A 443 0.64 9.90 -15.45
C CYS A 443 0.08 10.81 -16.55
N SER A 444 -0.08 10.26 -17.75
CA SER A 444 -0.48 11.02 -18.95
C SER A 444 -1.93 11.54 -18.93
N GLY A 445 -2.75 11.10 -17.97
CA GLY A 445 -4.16 11.47 -17.86
C GLY A 445 -4.40 12.85 -17.26
N PHE A 446 -3.43 13.42 -16.54
CA PHE A 446 -3.59 14.73 -15.92
C PHE A 446 -3.91 15.78 -16.97
N THR A 447 -4.75 16.76 -16.63
CA THR A 447 -5.16 17.84 -17.51
C THR A 447 -5.14 19.17 -16.76
N GLY A 448 -4.96 20.27 -17.49
CA GLY A 448 -4.93 21.60 -16.88
C GLY A 448 -3.59 21.94 -16.22
N PRO A 449 -3.53 23.04 -15.45
CA PRO A 449 -2.28 23.50 -14.87
C PRO A 449 -1.81 22.59 -13.72
N LEU A 450 -0.49 22.54 -13.53
CA LEU A 450 0.15 21.95 -12.35
C LEU A 450 0.56 23.06 -11.38
N THR A 451 0.15 22.92 -10.12
CA THR A 451 0.63 23.77 -9.01
C THR A 451 1.63 22.98 -8.18
N ILE A 452 2.81 23.54 -7.98
CA ILE A 452 3.81 23.02 -7.04
C ILE A 452 3.66 23.83 -5.73
N PRO A 453 3.49 23.19 -4.56
CA PRO A 453 3.39 23.89 -3.27
C PRO A 453 4.65 24.68 -2.91
N GLU A 454 4.49 25.78 -2.16
CA GLU A 454 5.61 26.67 -1.77
C GLU A 454 6.59 25.99 -0.80
N SER A 455 6.14 24.95 -0.09
CA SER A 455 6.96 24.15 0.82
C SER A 455 7.93 23.18 0.12
N VAL A 456 7.73 22.92 -1.18
CA VAL A 456 8.59 21.98 -1.93
C VAL A 456 9.98 22.58 -2.09
N THR A 457 10.99 21.83 -1.64
CA THR A 457 12.41 22.21 -1.74
C THR A 457 13.17 21.47 -2.84
N LYS A 458 12.65 20.31 -3.26
CA LYS A 458 13.27 19.44 -4.26
C LYS A 458 12.22 18.70 -5.09
N ILE A 459 12.42 18.68 -6.41
CA ILE A 459 11.66 17.87 -7.37
C ILE A 459 12.65 16.88 -7.97
N ASP A 460 12.57 15.60 -7.63
CA ASP A 460 13.64 14.64 -7.93
C ASP A 460 13.59 14.08 -9.36
N PHE A 461 14.50 13.16 -9.67
CA PHE A 461 14.67 12.48 -10.94
C PHE A 461 13.36 11.92 -11.47
N GLU A 462 12.99 12.31 -12.69
CA GLU A 462 11.81 11.81 -13.41
C GLU A 462 10.45 12.01 -12.70
N ALA A 463 10.36 12.85 -11.67
CA ALA A 463 9.17 13.05 -10.83
C ALA A 463 7.82 13.12 -11.60
N PHE A 464 7.79 13.83 -12.73
CA PHE A 464 6.64 14.01 -13.62
C PHE A 464 6.94 13.59 -15.07
N ARG A 465 7.96 12.75 -15.31
CA ARG A 465 8.31 12.28 -16.66
C ARG A 465 7.06 11.76 -17.38
N GLY A 466 6.81 12.14 -18.62
CA GLY A 466 5.70 11.62 -19.42
C GLY A 466 4.31 12.12 -19.02
N CYS A 467 4.20 13.08 -18.09
CA CYS A 467 2.94 13.75 -17.77
C CYS A 467 2.55 14.75 -18.87
N SER A 468 2.23 14.24 -20.06
CA SER A 468 2.00 15.03 -21.27
C SER A 468 0.69 15.82 -21.27
N GLY A 469 -0.23 15.53 -20.36
CA GLY A 469 -1.56 16.14 -20.37
C GLY A 469 -1.68 17.44 -19.56
N PHE A 470 -0.71 17.78 -18.68
CA PHE A 470 -0.66 19.09 -18.05
C PHE A 470 -0.57 20.19 -19.12
N THR A 471 -1.22 21.33 -18.90
CA THR A 471 -1.29 22.43 -19.88
C THR A 471 -0.94 23.78 -19.28
N GLY A 472 -0.62 24.74 -20.17
CA GLY A 472 -0.40 26.13 -19.80
C GLY A 472 1.01 26.40 -19.24
N SER A 473 1.09 27.35 -18.32
CA SER A 473 2.34 27.76 -17.67
C SER A 473 2.69 26.83 -16.50
N LEU A 474 3.99 26.70 -16.22
CA LEU A 474 4.52 26.02 -15.04
C LEU A 474 5.28 27.02 -14.18
N ASN A 475 4.91 27.13 -12.92
CA ASN A 475 5.62 27.94 -11.94
C ASN A 475 6.35 27.03 -10.96
N ILE A 476 7.67 27.20 -10.88
CA ILE A 476 8.52 26.59 -9.86
C ILE A 476 8.67 27.60 -8.72
N PRO A 477 8.21 27.29 -7.49
CA PRO A 477 8.28 28.17 -6.32
C PRO A 477 9.69 28.58 -5.92
N ASP A 478 9.80 29.67 -5.14
CA ASP A 478 11.08 30.18 -4.64
C ASP A 478 11.79 29.19 -3.70
N GLY A 479 11.03 28.33 -3.01
CA GLY A 479 11.57 27.30 -2.11
C GLY A 479 12.31 26.17 -2.82
N VAL A 480 12.06 25.92 -4.12
CA VAL A 480 12.65 24.80 -4.85
C VAL A 480 14.11 25.11 -5.18
N THR A 481 15.02 24.38 -4.53
CA THR A 481 16.48 24.53 -4.69
C THR A 481 17.05 23.60 -5.76
N GLU A 482 16.37 22.48 -6.03
CA GLU A 482 16.84 21.46 -6.96
C GLU A 482 15.71 20.86 -7.80
N ILE A 483 15.92 20.78 -9.11
CA ILE A 483 15.10 20.01 -10.04
C ILE A 483 15.97 18.91 -10.65
N GLY A 484 15.57 17.65 -10.47
CA GLY A 484 16.30 16.46 -10.87
C GLY A 484 16.33 16.22 -12.37
N GLN A 485 17.16 15.26 -12.78
CA GLN A 485 17.27 14.87 -14.18
C GLN A 485 15.92 14.35 -14.69
N ARG A 486 15.51 14.82 -15.88
CA ARG A 486 14.25 14.43 -16.52
C ARG A 486 12.97 14.67 -15.71
N ALA A 487 12.99 15.54 -14.69
CA ALA A 487 11.85 15.76 -13.79
C ALA A 487 10.51 16.02 -14.51
N PHE A 488 10.50 16.78 -15.61
CA PHE A 488 9.34 17.07 -16.47
C PHE A 488 9.60 16.64 -17.93
N TYR A 489 10.39 15.59 -18.12
CA TYR A 489 10.74 15.08 -19.45
C TYR A 489 9.49 14.57 -20.17
N GLU A 490 9.26 15.00 -21.41
CA GLU A 490 8.09 14.68 -22.24
C GLU A 490 6.74 15.17 -21.67
N CYS A 491 6.75 16.23 -20.87
CA CYS A 491 5.54 16.98 -20.48
C CYS A 491 5.10 17.95 -21.58
N SER A 492 4.72 17.42 -22.75
CA SER A 492 4.49 18.20 -23.98
C SER A 492 3.26 19.12 -23.98
N GLY A 493 2.34 18.96 -23.03
CA GLY A 493 1.18 19.84 -22.93
C GLY A 493 1.50 21.23 -22.34
N PHE A 494 2.66 21.40 -21.68
CA PHE A 494 3.12 22.71 -21.24
C PHE A 494 3.51 23.57 -22.45
N THR A 495 2.72 24.61 -22.71
CA THR A 495 2.87 25.52 -23.85
C THR A 495 2.95 27.00 -23.46
N GLY A 496 2.77 27.34 -22.18
CA GLY A 496 2.81 28.73 -21.70
C GLY A 496 4.22 29.17 -21.29
N SER A 497 4.30 29.96 -20.22
CA SER A 497 5.57 30.37 -19.62
C SER A 497 6.09 29.34 -18.62
N LEU A 498 7.40 29.15 -18.56
CA LEU A 498 8.08 28.50 -17.43
C LEU A 498 8.67 29.58 -16.52
N THR A 499 8.19 29.68 -15.28
CA THR A 499 8.78 30.55 -14.26
C THR A 499 9.65 29.73 -13.30
N LEU A 500 10.89 30.12 -13.13
CA LEU A 500 11.84 29.51 -12.20
C LEU A 500 12.05 30.43 -11.00
N GLY A 501 11.64 29.97 -9.82
CA GLY A 501 11.80 30.67 -8.55
C GLY A 501 13.25 31.02 -8.23
N SER A 502 13.42 32.05 -7.40
CA SER A 502 14.69 32.72 -7.09
C SER A 502 15.65 31.94 -6.19
N GLY A 503 15.18 30.85 -5.58
CA GLY A 503 16.00 29.93 -4.77
C GLY A 503 16.56 28.74 -5.55
N LEU A 504 16.31 28.62 -6.86
CA LEU A 504 16.75 27.48 -7.65
C LEU A 504 18.26 27.49 -7.87
N GLU A 505 18.95 26.49 -7.31
CA GLU A 505 20.42 26.40 -7.36
C GLU A 505 20.89 25.38 -8.42
N ARG A 506 20.17 24.27 -8.56
CA ARG A 506 20.62 23.08 -9.30
C ARG A 506 19.57 22.53 -10.24
N LEU A 507 20.01 22.16 -11.45
CA LEU A 507 19.22 21.56 -12.50
C LEU A 507 19.85 20.25 -12.99
N GLY A 508 19.08 19.17 -13.01
CA GLY A 508 19.45 17.92 -13.63
C GLY A 508 19.60 18.04 -15.14
N ASN A 509 19.95 16.92 -15.78
CA ASN A 509 20.03 16.87 -17.24
C ASN A 509 18.62 16.70 -17.84
N THR A 510 18.29 17.47 -18.87
CA THR A 510 17.02 17.41 -19.62
C THR A 510 15.73 17.48 -18.78
N PRO A 511 15.64 18.32 -17.73
CA PRO A 511 14.46 18.37 -16.85
C PRO A 511 13.20 18.76 -17.60
N PHE A 512 13.27 19.54 -18.67
CA PHE A 512 12.10 20.00 -19.45
C PHE A 512 12.19 19.61 -20.92
N TYR A 513 12.93 18.55 -21.25
CA TYR A 513 13.00 18.04 -22.62
C TYR A 513 11.59 17.68 -23.09
N GLY A 514 11.19 18.13 -24.29
CA GLY A 514 9.88 17.81 -24.86
C GLY A 514 8.73 18.68 -24.35
N CYS A 515 8.99 19.66 -23.48
CA CYS A 515 8.07 20.76 -23.20
C CYS A 515 8.19 21.84 -24.29
N ASP A 516 7.10 22.57 -24.55
CA ASP A 516 7.02 23.57 -25.64
C ASP A 516 6.67 24.96 -25.09
N PHE A 517 7.39 25.40 -24.06
CA PHE A 517 7.14 26.71 -23.44
C PHE A 517 7.41 27.86 -24.42
N ASP A 518 6.49 28.83 -24.45
CA ASP A 518 6.58 30.08 -25.20
C ASP A 518 7.76 30.96 -24.71
N GLU A 519 8.07 30.90 -23.43
CA GLU A 519 9.15 31.66 -22.80
C GLU A 519 9.62 31.05 -21.47
N VAL A 520 10.84 31.42 -21.07
CA VAL A 520 11.42 31.08 -19.77
C VAL A 520 11.70 32.36 -19.00
N ILE A 521 11.19 32.44 -17.78
CA ILE A 521 11.40 33.52 -16.83
C ILE A 521 12.20 32.96 -15.66
N SER A 522 13.45 33.39 -15.50
CA SER A 522 14.22 33.05 -14.30
C SER A 522 14.23 34.22 -13.33
N LEU A 523 13.81 33.97 -12.10
CA LEU A 523 13.89 34.95 -11.00
C LEU A 523 15.28 34.94 -10.32
N ASN A 524 16.15 33.99 -10.67
CA ASN A 524 17.47 33.81 -10.05
C ASN A 524 18.48 34.86 -10.53
N PRO A 525 19.08 35.66 -9.62
CA PRO A 525 20.14 36.61 -9.97
C PRO A 525 21.42 35.91 -10.46
N THR A 526 21.67 34.70 -9.96
CA THR A 526 22.76 33.83 -10.45
C THR A 526 22.16 32.67 -11.24
N PRO A 527 22.69 32.36 -12.43
CA PRO A 527 22.16 31.26 -13.23
C PRO A 527 22.27 29.92 -12.48
N PRO A 528 21.17 29.15 -12.34
CA PRO A 528 21.22 27.83 -11.75
C PRO A 528 22.25 26.93 -12.46
N THR A 529 22.96 26.12 -11.69
CA THR A 529 24.03 25.25 -12.18
C THR A 529 23.50 23.86 -12.54
N SER A 530 24.22 23.11 -13.37
CA SER A 530 23.83 21.72 -13.63
C SER A 530 24.33 20.77 -12.54
N ILE A 531 23.54 19.75 -12.21
CA ILE A 531 23.92 18.63 -11.34
C ILE A 531 25.03 17.77 -11.98
N GLU A 532 25.02 17.62 -13.30
CA GLU A 532 26.05 16.86 -14.03
C GLU A 532 27.18 17.80 -14.51
N GLU A 533 28.44 17.34 -14.42
CA GLU A 533 29.60 18.12 -14.86
C GLU A 533 29.74 18.15 -16.40
N GLY A 534 29.94 19.34 -16.98
CA GLY A 534 30.39 19.54 -18.37
C GLY A 534 29.31 19.98 -19.37
N GLU A 535 29.69 20.10 -20.66
CA GLU A 535 28.86 20.67 -21.74
C GLU A 535 27.65 19.82 -22.19
N LYS A 536 27.34 18.72 -21.48
CA LYS A 536 26.25 17.79 -21.84
C LYS A 536 24.90 18.14 -21.22
N ALA A 537 24.87 19.05 -20.24
CA ALA A 537 23.63 19.52 -19.62
C ALA A 537 22.78 20.32 -20.63
N ASN A 538 21.59 19.81 -20.94
CA ASN A 538 20.61 20.51 -21.78
C ASN A 538 19.29 20.65 -21.00
N VAL A 539 18.68 21.83 -20.98
CA VAL A 539 17.42 22.05 -20.23
C VAL A 539 16.19 21.59 -21.01
N PHE A 540 16.07 21.93 -22.31
CA PHE A 540 14.89 21.67 -23.17
C PHE A 540 15.13 20.78 -24.42
N ALA A 541 16.34 20.23 -24.63
CA ALA A 541 16.79 19.57 -25.89
C ALA A 541 17.29 20.51 -27.01
N TYR A 542 17.60 19.92 -28.18
CA TYR A 542 18.09 20.61 -29.40
C TYR A 542 17.00 21.37 -30.17
N SER A 543 15.71 21.09 -29.92
CA SER A 543 14.58 21.64 -30.67
C SER A 543 14.24 23.10 -30.33
N ASN A 544 14.71 23.64 -29.20
CA ASN A 544 14.18 24.89 -28.63
C ASN A 544 15.23 26.01 -28.51
N ARG A 545 16.21 26.09 -29.44
CA ARG A 545 17.27 27.13 -29.37
C ARG A 545 16.76 28.58 -29.51
N GLU A 546 15.45 28.79 -29.69
CA GLU A 546 14.83 30.11 -29.85
C GLU A 546 13.94 30.53 -28.67
N THR A 547 13.71 29.68 -27.65
CA THR A 547 12.84 30.07 -26.53
C THR A 547 13.39 31.32 -25.83
N PRO A 548 12.61 32.43 -25.81
CA PRO A 548 12.94 33.66 -25.11
C PRO A 548 13.27 33.42 -23.64
N LEU A 549 14.39 33.97 -23.19
CA LEU A 549 14.78 33.97 -21.77
C LEU A 549 14.73 35.40 -21.23
N THR A 550 14.00 35.58 -20.12
CA THR A 550 13.98 36.82 -19.32
C THR A 550 14.63 36.55 -17.96
N VAL A 551 15.60 37.38 -17.57
CA VAL A 551 16.40 37.23 -16.32
C VAL A 551 16.39 38.52 -15.50
N PRO A 552 16.81 38.53 -14.22
CA PRO A 552 16.88 39.77 -13.45
C PRO A 552 17.88 40.77 -14.06
N ALA A 553 17.53 42.05 -14.12
CA ALA A 553 18.45 43.05 -14.64
C ALA A 553 19.76 43.08 -13.83
N GLY A 554 20.90 43.14 -14.51
CA GLY A 554 22.24 42.97 -13.94
C GLY A 554 22.77 41.53 -13.97
N SER A 555 21.95 40.54 -14.31
CA SER A 555 22.33 39.11 -14.35
C SER A 555 22.69 38.62 -15.76
N GLU A 556 22.48 39.44 -16.79
CA GLU A 556 22.60 39.08 -18.20
C GLU A 556 23.97 38.48 -18.52
N GLU A 557 25.05 39.14 -18.06
CA GLU A 557 26.43 38.68 -18.29
C GLU A 557 26.69 37.31 -17.64
N ALA A 558 26.16 37.07 -16.43
CA ALA A 558 26.31 35.80 -15.74
C ALA A 558 25.60 34.65 -16.49
N TYR A 559 24.38 34.89 -16.97
CA TYR A 559 23.65 33.90 -17.78
C TYR A 559 24.34 33.62 -19.12
N MET A 560 24.88 34.64 -19.77
CA MET A 560 25.62 34.49 -21.04
C MET A 560 26.99 33.80 -20.85
N ALA A 561 27.58 33.89 -19.67
CA ALA A 561 28.80 33.15 -19.31
C ALA A 561 28.52 31.68 -18.94
N SER A 562 27.31 31.36 -18.50
CA SER A 562 26.95 30.02 -18.03
C SER A 562 26.86 29.01 -19.18
N PRO A 563 27.52 27.83 -19.09
CA PRO A 563 27.46 26.79 -20.13
C PRO A 563 26.04 26.28 -20.43
N VAL A 564 25.17 26.26 -19.42
CA VAL A 564 23.78 25.77 -19.51
C VAL A 564 22.89 26.81 -20.19
N TRP A 565 23.04 28.09 -19.81
CA TRP A 565 22.09 29.15 -20.15
C TRP A 565 22.49 29.99 -21.37
N ARG A 566 23.79 30.04 -21.73
CA ARG A 566 24.29 30.79 -22.90
C ARG A 566 23.67 30.40 -24.25
N ARG A 567 22.92 29.30 -24.28
CA ARG A 567 22.27 28.74 -25.48
C ARG A 567 20.85 29.28 -25.69
N PHE A 568 20.26 29.97 -24.71
CA PHE A 568 18.96 30.61 -24.83
C PHE A 568 19.07 31.97 -25.51
N LYS A 569 17.98 32.40 -26.14
CA LYS A 569 17.86 33.76 -26.66
C LYS A 569 17.46 34.69 -25.53
N LEU A 570 18.42 35.45 -25.00
CA LEU A 570 18.13 36.52 -24.04
C LEU A 570 17.20 37.55 -24.70
N ALA A 571 15.98 37.65 -24.21
CA ALA A 571 14.90 38.43 -24.82
C ALA A 571 14.53 39.68 -24.01
N GLY A 572 14.88 39.72 -22.72
CA GLY A 572 14.52 40.84 -21.87
C GLY A 572 15.03 40.71 -20.43
N VAL A 573 14.64 41.68 -19.60
CA VAL A 573 15.06 41.78 -18.21
C VAL A 573 13.87 41.98 -17.28
N LEU A 574 13.94 41.42 -16.07
CA LEU A 574 12.97 41.65 -15.01
C LEU A 574 13.21 42.97 -14.30
N ALA A 575 12.14 43.49 -13.71
CA ALA A 575 12.21 44.61 -12.79
C ALA A 575 13.16 44.30 -11.61
N THR A 576 13.95 45.28 -11.22
CA THR A 576 14.77 45.31 -10.00
C THR A 576 14.21 46.26 -8.94
N GLY A 577 13.24 47.10 -9.31
CA GLY A 577 12.54 47.96 -8.37
C GLY A 577 11.16 48.37 -8.86
N ILE A 578 10.27 48.67 -7.92
CA ILE A 578 8.99 49.32 -8.13
C ILE A 578 8.84 50.45 -7.11
N THR A 579 8.29 51.58 -7.54
CA THR A 579 8.04 52.74 -6.68
C THR A 579 6.64 53.27 -6.93
N LEU A 580 6.07 53.97 -5.94
CA LEU A 580 4.76 54.61 -6.03
C LEU A 580 4.91 56.14 -6.07
N SER A 581 3.99 56.81 -6.76
CA SER A 581 3.90 58.28 -6.80
C SER A 581 3.75 58.91 -5.42
N ASN A 582 3.12 58.20 -4.49
CA ASN A 582 2.94 58.58 -3.09
C ASN A 582 3.10 57.35 -2.20
N THR A 583 3.73 57.55 -1.05
CA THR A 583 3.83 56.52 0.01
C THR A 583 2.82 56.75 1.13
N ALA A 584 2.15 57.89 1.15
CA ALA A 584 1.03 58.19 2.04
C ALA A 584 0.00 59.10 1.36
N LEU A 585 -1.28 58.85 1.64
CA LEU A 585 -2.41 59.67 1.23
C LEU A 585 -3.31 59.95 2.44
N THR A 586 -3.84 61.17 2.52
CA THR A 586 -4.92 61.51 3.46
C THR A 586 -6.13 61.94 2.66
N LEU A 587 -7.20 61.16 2.75
CA LEU A 587 -8.44 61.36 1.98
C LEU A 587 -9.61 61.58 2.93
N THR A 588 -10.63 62.30 2.50
CA THR A 588 -11.92 62.33 3.19
C THR A 588 -12.82 61.21 2.64
N THR A 589 -13.75 60.69 3.44
CA THR A 589 -14.72 59.70 2.97
C THR A 589 -15.43 60.17 1.68
N GLY A 590 -15.41 59.31 0.66
CA GLY A 590 -15.93 59.58 -0.69
C GLY A 590 -14.93 60.20 -1.67
N ALA A 591 -13.75 60.63 -1.20
CA ALA A 591 -12.70 61.16 -2.07
C ALA A 591 -11.91 60.03 -2.77
N THR A 592 -11.34 60.35 -3.92
CA THR A 592 -10.46 59.45 -4.69
C THR A 592 -9.10 60.09 -4.92
N ALA A 593 -8.07 59.26 -5.10
CA ALA A 593 -6.73 59.69 -5.49
C ALA A 593 -6.08 58.67 -6.43
N GLN A 594 -5.28 59.15 -7.37
CA GLN A 594 -4.53 58.31 -8.30
C GLN A 594 -3.14 58.01 -7.74
N LEU A 595 -2.81 56.73 -7.63
CA LEU A 595 -1.43 56.27 -7.47
C LEU A 595 -0.90 55.79 -8.82
N SER A 596 0.35 56.13 -9.15
CA SER A 596 1.05 55.52 -10.29
C SER A 596 2.26 54.74 -9.80
N ALA A 597 2.53 53.62 -10.46
CA ALA A 597 3.70 52.78 -10.20
C ALA A 597 4.77 53.01 -11.28
N ALA A 598 6.03 53.11 -10.88
CA ALA A 598 7.17 53.21 -11.78
C ALA A 598 8.13 52.03 -11.55
N ILE A 599 8.42 51.30 -12.63
CA ILE A 599 9.28 50.10 -12.63
C ILE A 599 10.70 50.48 -13.08
N THR A 600 11.69 49.92 -12.40
CA THR A 600 13.11 50.04 -12.73
C THR A 600 13.68 48.67 -13.09
N PRO A 601 14.48 48.52 -14.16
CA PRO A 601 14.79 49.55 -15.16
C PRO A 601 13.61 49.79 -16.12
N GLU A 602 13.62 50.92 -16.83
CA GLU A 602 12.54 51.31 -17.75
C GLU A 602 12.35 50.31 -18.91
N ASN A 603 13.39 49.56 -19.27
CA ASN A 603 13.34 48.52 -20.29
C ASN A 603 12.92 47.13 -19.78
N ALA A 604 12.42 47.02 -18.54
CA ALA A 604 11.88 45.76 -18.03
C ALA A 604 10.77 45.20 -18.95
N THR A 605 10.82 43.88 -19.20
CA THR A 605 9.92 43.17 -20.14
C THR A 605 8.47 43.26 -19.67
N TYR A 606 8.23 42.89 -18.42
CA TYR A 606 6.89 42.87 -17.83
C TYR A 606 6.70 44.14 -17.00
N LYS A 607 5.84 45.03 -17.51
CA LYS A 607 5.48 46.30 -16.85
C LYS A 607 4.12 46.27 -16.17
N SER A 608 3.39 45.17 -16.32
CA SER A 608 2.13 44.95 -15.63
C SER A 608 2.37 44.88 -14.12
N VAL A 609 1.41 45.41 -13.36
CA VAL A 609 1.42 45.41 -11.90
C VAL A 609 0.06 45.01 -11.37
N THR A 610 0.04 44.41 -10.19
CA THR A 610 -1.18 44.05 -9.47
C THR A 610 -1.32 44.94 -8.25
N TRP A 611 -2.55 45.41 -8.00
CA TRP A 611 -2.87 46.28 -6.86
C TRP A 611 -3.75 45.53 -5.85
N SER A 612 -3.50 45.74 -4.57
CA SER A 612 -4.33 45.20 -3.48
C SER A 612 -4.49 46.21 -2.34
N SER A 613 -5.54 46.03 -1.53
CA SER A 613 -5.77 46.79 -0.30
C SER A 613 -5.77 45.84 0.89
N SER A 614 -5.10 46.23 1.98
CA SER A 614 -5.11 45.49 3.24
C SER A 614 -6.47 45.55 3.97
N ASP A 615 -7.28 46.55 3.67
CA ASP A 615 -8.62 46.74 4.25
C ASP A 615 -9.52 47.43 3.21
N THR A 616 -10.29 46.62 2.48
CA THR A 616 -11.20 47.07 1.43
C THR A 616 -12.45 47.76 1.98
N GLU A 617 -12.72 47.73 3.29
CA GLU A 617 -13.79 48.52 3.90
C GLU A 617 -13.35 49.97 4.15
N VAL A 618 -12.05 50.20 4.35
CA VAL A 618 -11.47 51.53 4.58
C VAL A 618 -11.15 52.22 3.26
N ALA A 619 -10.40 51.55 2.37
CA ALA A 619 -10.08 52.06 1.05
C ALA A 619 -9.92 50.94 0.02
N THR A 620 -10.45 51.14 -1.18
CA THR A 620 -10.25 50.22 -2.32
C THR A 620 -9.27 50.81 -3.32
N VAL A 621 -8.69 49.97 -4.17
CA VAL A 621 -7.82 50.37 -5.27
C VAL A 621 -8.26 49.65 -6.55
N SER A 622 -8.30 50.36 -7.68
CA SER A 622 -8.58 49.78 -8.98
C SER A 622 -7.34 49.18 -9.63
N GLU A 623 -7.51 48.40 -10.70
CA GLU A 623 -6.42 47.82 -11.50
C GLU A 623 -5.47 48.87 -12.10
N VAL A 624 -5.94 50.12 -12.25
CA VAL A 624 -5.15 51.25 -12.74
C VAL A 624 -4.64 52.16 -11.62
N GLY A 625 -4.75 51.76 -10.35
CA GLY A 625 -4.19 52.49 -9.21
C GLY A 625 -5.05 53.63 -8.66
N VAL A 626 -6.36 53.67 -8.96
CA VAL A 626 -7.27 54.67 -8.36
C VAL A 626 -7.72 54.19 -6.99
N VAL A 627 -7.31 54.92 -5.95
CA VAL A 627 -7.71 54.69 -4.55
C VAL A 627 -9.02 55.40 -4.26
N THR A 628 -9.99 54.69 -3.66
CA THR A 628 -11.28 55.25 -3.21
C THR A 628 -11.43 55.13 -1.70
N ALA A 629 -11.64 56.25 -1.01
CA ALA A 629 -11.80 56.30 0.43
C ALA A 629 -13.25 56.02 0.83
N LEU A 630 -13.49 54.97 1.62
CA LEU A 630 -14.84 54.48 1.95
C LEU A 630 -15.24 54.76 3.39
N LYS A 631 -14.32 54.57 4.34
CA LYS A 631 -14.61 54.68 5.78
C LYS A 631 -13.42 55.23 6.53
N ALA A 632 -13.67 56.06 7.53
CA ALA A 632 -12.61 56.60 8.37
C ALA A 632 -11.79 55.46 9.00
N GLY A 633 -10.47 55.51 8.86
CA GLY A 633 -9.57 54.40 9.17
C GLY A 633 -8.25 54.51 8.42
N SER A 634 -7.45 53.45 8.48
CA SER A 634 -6.18 53.35 7.74
C SER A 634 -6.12 52.04 6.97
N ALA A 635 -5.81 52.10 5.67
CA ALA A 635 -5.57 50.94 4.82
C ALA A 635 -4.19 51.07 4.16
N THR A 636 -3.56 49.95 3.83
CA THR A 636 -2.33 49.92 3.03
C THR A 636 -2.67 49.44 1.63
N ILE A 637 -2.36 50.26 0.63
CA ILE A 637 -2.44 49.88 -0.77
C ILE A 637 -1.08 49.34 -1.20
N THR A 638 -1.04 48.12 -1.71
CA THR A 638 0.18 47.45 -2.18
C THR A 638 0.12 47.31 -3.70
N VAL A 639 1.21 47.65 -4.38
CA VAL A 639 1.43 47.32 -5.79
C VAL A 639 2.54 46.27 -5.89
N SER A 640 2.38 45.28 -6.77
CA SER A 640 3.32 44.17 -6.96
C SER A 640 3.66 43.96 -8.44
N THR A 641 4.93 43.67 -8.76
CA THR A 641 5.36 43.22 -10.10
C THR A 641 5.20 41.70 -10.26
N VAL A 642 5.34 41.20 -11.50
CA VAL A 642 5.30 39.76 -11.81
C VAL A 642 6.36 38.94 -11.06
N ASN A 643 7.50 39.55 -10.70
CA ASN A 643 8.58 38.91 -9.93
C ASN A 643 8.51 39.24 -8.44
N GLY A 644 7.35 39.63 -7.92
CA GLY A 644 7.11 39.78 -6.48
C GLY A 644 7.67 41.04 -5.82
N LEU A 645 8.24 41.98 -6.58
CA LEU A 645 8.67 43.27 -6.00
C LEU A 645 7.44 44.07 -5.61
N THR A 646 7.45 44.68 -4.43
CA THR A 646 6.31 45.44 -3.92
C THR A 646 6.67 46.86 -3.53
N ALA A 647 5.68 47.76 -3.64
CA ALA A 647 5.70 49.08 -3.05
C ALA A 647 4.34 49.38 -2.41
N THR A 648 4.34 50.15 -1.33
CA THR A 648 3.13 50.37 -0.52
C THR A 648 2.83 51.85 -0.29
N CYS A 649 1.55 52.20 -0.24
CA CYS A 649 1.06 53.50 0.16
C CYS A 649 0.07 53.36 1.32
N THR A 650 0.33 54.07 2.43
CA THR A 650 -0.63 54.14 3.55
C THR A 650 -1.71 55.18 3.25
N VAL A 651 -2.97 54.76 3.27
CA VAL A 651 -4.13 55.61 3.03
C VAL A 651 -4.85 55.85 4.35
N THR A 652 -4.77 57.07 4.86
CA THR A 652 -5.55 57.51 6.02
C THR A 652 -6.83 58.18 5.55
N VAL A 653 -7.96 57.58 5.86
CA VAL A 653 -9.29 58.14 5.56
C VAL A 653 -9.80 58.87 6.80
N THR A 654 -10.16 60.13 6.59
CA THR A 654 -10.77 61.00 7.60
C THR A 654 -12.26 61.15 7.33
N ALA A 655 -13.07 61.26 8.38
CA ALA A 655 -14.50 61.46 8.22
C ALA A 655 -14.76 62.83 7.56
N ASN A 656 -15.66 62.85 6.58
CA ASN A 656 -16.11 64.11 5.97
C ASN A 656 -17.04 64.84 6.95
N THR A 657 -16.55 65.85 7.68
CA THR A 657 -17.31 66.53 8.75
C THR A 657 -18.08 67.77 8.29
N SER A 658 -18.36 67.94 6.98
CA SER A 658 -19.22 69.02 6.48
C SER A 658 -20.46 68.43 5.81
N GLY A 659 -21.61 68.49 6.49
CA GLY A 659 -22.87 67.92 6.02
C GLY A 659 -24.09 68.55 6.71
N ILE A 660 -25.24 68.47 6.03
CA ILE A 660 -26.56 68.89 6.52
C ILE A 660 -27.26 67.65 7.07
N GLU A 661 -27.56 67.62 8.37
CA GLU A 661 -28.49 66.63 8.93
C GLU A 661 -29.89 67.26 8.92
N GLY A 662 -30.71 66.89 7.93
CA GLY A 662 -32.14 67.17 7.95
C GLY A 662 -32.83 66.18 8.88
N VAL A 663 -33.40 66.65 9.98
CA VAL A 663 -34.42 65.89 10.69
C VAL A 663 -35.72 66.16 9.93
N ASP A 664 -36.27 65.11 9.32
CA ASP A 664 -37.49 65.05 8.49
C ASP A 664 -37.29 65.33 6.99
N GLY A 665 -37.22 64.22 6.24
CA GLY A 665 -37.10 64.18 4.79
C GLY A 665 -38.41 64.48 4.06
N ASP A 666 -38.28 65.24 2.97
CA ASP A 666 -38.88 64.97 1.64
C ASP A 666 -38.65 66.20 0.75
N GLY A 667 -37.78 66.04 -0.27
CA GLY A 667 -37.76 66.81 -1.53
C GLY A 667 -37.34 68.28 -1.50
N VAL A 668 -36.18 68.57 -2.10
CA VAL A 668 -35.55 69.88 -2.38
C VAL A 668 -35.30 70.75 -1.13
N THR A 669 -34.09 70.63 -0.57
CA THR A 669 -33.64 71.46 0.54
C THR A 669 -33.37 72.90 0.08
N PRO A 670 -34.04 73.93 0.64
CA PRO A 670 -33.79 75.34 0.32
C PRO A 670 -32.50 75.87 0.95
N VAL A 671 -31.70 75.01 1.61
CA VAL A 671 -30.46 75.38 2.29
C VAL A 671 -29.34 74.44 1.85
N SER A 672 -28.18 74.99 1.48
CA SER A 672 -26.95 74.26 1.15
C SER A 672 -25.73 74.95 1.79
N VAL A 673 -24.59 74.26 1.83
CA VAL A 673 -23.30 74.86 2.21
C VAL A 673 -22.40 74.88 0.99
N VAL A 674 -21.95 76.07 0.59
CA VAL A 674 -21.05 76.24 -0.55
C VAL A 674 -19.87 77.08 -0.10
N SER A 675 -18.66 76.51 -0.20
CA SER A 675 -17.40 77.19 0.17
C SER A 675 -17.37 77.75 1.60
N GLY A 676 -18.00 77.07 2.57
CA GLY A 676 -18.04 77.49 3.97
C GLY A 676 -19.08 78.57 4.29
N GLU A 677 -20.00 78.87 3.37
CA GLU A 677 -21.11 79.80 3.55
C GLU A 677 -22.45 79.05 3.48
N ILE A 678 -23.43 79.49 4.26
CA ILE A 678 -24.80 78.95 4.19
C ILE A 678 -25.50 79.63 3.02
N VAL A 679 -25.98 78.87 2.05
CA VAL A 679 -26.70 79.37 0.89
C VAL A 679 -28.17 78.99 1.02
N ILE A 680 -29.05 79.98 0.94
CA ILE A 680 -30.50 79.81 0.96
C ILE A 680 -31.04 80.07 -0.46
N SER A 681 -31.77 79.10 -1.01
CA SER A 681 -32.38 79.17 -2.34
C SER A 681 -33.87 79.55 -2.27
N GLY A 682 -34.30 80.41 -3.20
CA GLY A 682 -35.67 80.93 -3.27
C GLY A 682 -35.90 82.22 -2.46
N ASP A 683 -37.14 82.71 -2.46
CA ASP A 683 -37.53 83.99 -1.84
C ASP A 683 -38.07 83.84 -0.41
N ALA A 684 -37.88 82.67 0.21
CA ALA A 684 -38.31 82.45 1.60
C ALA A 684 -37.30 83.06 2.58
N GLU A 685 -37.81 83.77 3.59
CA GLU A 685 -36.98 84.28 4.69
C GLU A 685 -36.44 83.11 5.51
N ALA A 686 -35.16 83.19 5.85
CA ALA A 686 -34.43 82.18 6.61
C ALA A 686 -33.71 82.83 7.79
N GLU A 687 -33.89 82.24 8.97
CA GLU A 687 -33.23 82.66 10.20
C GLU A 687 -32.15 81.65 10.58
N VAL A 688 -30.92 82.12 10.79
CA VAL A 688 -29.79 81.28 11.21
C VAL A 688 -29.52 81.49 12.69
N TYR A 689 -29.46 80.41 13.43
CA TYR A 689 -29.21 80.37 14.87
C TYR A 689 -27.91 79.64 15.15
N SER A 690 -27.11 80.11 16.12
CA SER A 690 -26.01 79.33 16.68
C SER A 690 -26.53 78.17 17.52
N LEU A 691 -25.67 77.22 17.85
CA LEU A 691 -26.01 76.12 18.76
C LEU A 691 -26.45 76.59 20.17
N THR A 692 -26.09 77.81 20.58
CA THR A 692 -26.54 78.41 21.84
C THR A 692 -27.94 79.04 21.75
N GLY A 693 -28.60 78.93 20.60
CA GLY A 693 -29.94 79.46 20.35
C GLY A 693 -29.98 80.95 20.02
N ALA A 694 -28.83 81.62 19.87
CA ALA A 694 -28.79 83.02 19.48
C ALA A 694 -29.01 83.15 17.97
N ARG A 695 -29.91 84.03 17.54
CA ARG A 695 -30.10 84.33 16.12
C ARG A 695 -28.91 85.14 15.61
N VAL A 696 -28.13 84.56 14.70
CA VAL A 696 -26.87 85.13 14.21
C VAL A 696 -27.01 85.77 12.83
N ALA A 697 -28.01 85.37 12.03
CA ALA A 697 -28.29 86.01 10.74
C ALA A 697 -29.76 85.83 10.33
N VAL A 698 -30.24 86.70 9.44
CA VAL A 698 -31.51 86.57 8.72
C VAL A 698 -31.23 86.91 7.26
N ALA A 699 -31.72 86.07 6.34
CA ALA A 699 -31.54 86.27 4.91
C ALA A 699 -32.78 85.80 4.13
N THR A 700 -33.11 86.50 3.05
CA THR A 700 -34.20 86.15 2.14
C THR A 700 -33.59 85.87 0.78
N GLY A 701 -33.26 84.59 0.55
CA GLY A 701 -32.41 84.17 -0.58
C GLY A 701 -30.96 84.69 -0.48
N GLY A 702 -30.03 83.95 -1.08
CA GLY A 702 -28.62 84.35 -1.17
C GLY A 702 -27.71 83.69 -0.12
N ARG A 703 -26.53 84.29 0.13
CA ARG A 703 -25.45 83.71 0.94
C ARG A 703 -25.33 84.38 2.31
N VAL A 704 -25.23 83.58 3.36
CA VAL A 704 -24.87 84.01 4.72
C VAL A 704 -23.40 83.69 4.94
N SER A 705 -22.59 84.74 5.01
CA SER A 705 -21.13 84.68 5.13
C SER A 705 -20.64 85.30 6.44
N GLY A 706 -19.36 85.10 6.76
CA GLY A 706 -18.73 85.67 7.97
C GLY A 706 -19.07 84.95 9.29
N LEU A 707 -19.75 83.80 9.23
CA LEU A 707 -19.97 82.95 10.39
C LEU A 707 -18.72 82.11 10.70
N PRO A 708 -18.27 82.01 11.97
CA PRO A 708 -17.19 81.11 12.34
C PRO A 708 -17.59 79.63 12.16
N ARG A 709 -16.62 78.74 11.99
CA ARG A 709 -16.86 77.28 11.90
C ARG A 709 -17.63 76.79 13.12
N GLY A 710 -18.66 75.97 12.90
CA GLY A 710 -19.56 75.54 13.96
C GLY A 710 -20.91 75.01 13.46
N ILE A 711 -21.76 74.59 14.41
CA ILE A 711 -23.10 74.07 14.11
C ILE A 711 -24.13 75.19 14.24
N TYR A 712 -24.97 75.31 13.22
CA TYR A 712 -26.04 76.29 13.08
C TYR A 712 -27.38 75.61 12.84
N LEU A 713 -28.47 76.21 13.31
CA LEU A 713 -29.83 75.82 12.97
C LEU A 713 -30.39 76.87 12.02
N VAL A 714 -30.77 76.48 10.81
CA VAL A 714 -31.37 77.37 9.81
C VAL A 714 -32.85 77.06 9.73
N ARG A 715 -33.69 78.04 10.06
CA ARG A 715 -35.14 77.92 10.00
C ARG A 715 -35.66 78.69 8.79
N THR A 716 -36.29 77.99 7.84
CA THR A 716 -36.85 78.60 6.64
C THR A 716 -38.00 77.75 6.08
N GLY A 717 -38.99 78.38 5.46
CA GLY A 717 -40.14 77.67 4.87
C GLY A 717 -40.91 76.78 5.85
N GLY A 718 -40.88 77.10 7.15
CA GLY A 718 -41.50 76.31 8.22
C GLY A 718 -40.70 75.10 8.71
N LYS A 719 -39.53 74.80 8.13
CA LYS A 719 -38.64 73.69 8.51
C LYS A 719 -37.38 74.19 9.21
N THR A 720 -36.70 73.32 9.96
CA THR A 720 -35.43 73.61 10.65
C THR A 720 -34.35 72.65 10.17
N TYR A 721 -33.22 73.20 9.73
CA TYR A 721 -32.08 72.45 9.21
C TYR A 721 -30.87 72.61 10.13
N LYS A 722 -30.21 71.50 10.49
CA LYS A 722 -28.94 71.56 11.20
C LYS A 722 -27.81 71.61 10.17
N ILE A 723 -27.10 72.73 10.16
CA ILE A 723 -26.02 73.03 9.23
C ILE A 723 -24.70 73.03 9.99
N VAL A 724 -23.70 72.33 9.49
CA VAL A 724 -22.33 72.40 10.02
C VAL A 724 -21.47 73.17 9.02
N LEU A 725 -20.94 74.32 9.45
CA LEU A 725 -20.00 75.17 8.69
C LEU A 725 -18.54 74.88 9.01
#